data_AF-I3YVV0-F1
#
_entry.id   AF-I3YVV0-F1
#
_cell.length_a   1.000
_cell.length_b   1.000
_cell.length_c   1.000
_cell.angle_alpha   90.00
_cell.angle_beta   90.00
_cell.angle_gamma   90.00
#
_symmetry.space_group_name_H-M   'P 1'
#
loop_
_entity.id
_entity.type
_entity.pdbx_description
1 polymer ?
#
loop_
_entity_poly.entity_id
_entity_poly.type
_entity_poly.pdbx_seq_one_letter_code
_entity_poly.pdbx_strand_id
1 'polypeptide(L)'
;MKPKHHLIISAVAIAFIVMLAFAKNTKVTTSIRWSERLLNWDDFPVIDNIPGDYHAMVYSDIQFEGNREDKSLRIYAQMIPYKSGRVTKEDTETDQLLIHEQNHFNITEYHARLFRKEAIGIGLENLTNSELQRLGKKYLAKIDTMQFQYDQESKHNIEWTMQRYWELHVAGLLRETAHYASQDLYSYQEFFAETTPWHRRVYNTVEGELLTSYPENTENSRYGEVYHIEKNADSTLVKFYQNGKPTNGGYFEAALAIITHPNSATREVKLFDAEGKSFSNKTEAHITRVLKDTEGNITRTYFDANEKQVSNEGIFTLKGKWNAAKKSMYSTYFDENGFAVMRRGAFQELREMGDNKVTKKISYFDKSGKPMRDKDFASVYEYESDENLMVTKLKQFDVDGNYSIVLDGYITVYEHDERGNTTSEAYFDKLGNKVANVNGVHKYTYTYDLYDNCTDMRKFNIRNLPTKGSDDYHQLVNLYDTLGRITFSANYYPNYVLKFTDNKDGATAKEFLGDSLVNIKNVDAYGMETVNDLGISFTKQFLNAKKEVVKEQFFGTERNWAKTENGVGFYTYKYDERGNQTELIAYDSLGKTKAWQEDVATSRWEYDKNNNRIKTTYFTVDDELADALQNTTYNEFKFDANSNLVERSNYDKNKQPSIYDGAFRTTMVLNRFGKDSIVTNYDVKNQMVTGASITRYYYNPQGLLTSESYYNQKNQPALNEIGVHKTIYLRDKYDRYFGYTYFGKNGERVNSTEGFSSMEMELTTSGFVRSYSYYNTKKKPTLGPEGFHSLENHFNDMDEVQRSKTFGTDQKLLNNQEGVADYVYQIDKSGRTLRISLYDANGNLTEDSSGIAEYFYTPTQNGLFYLDKQLDAEGEEVAEEIGTNH
;
A
#
# COMPACT_ATOMS: atom_id res chain seq x y z
N MET A 1 44.12 52.26 55.21
CA MET A 1 44.31 52.32 53.74
C MET A 1 42.99 52.72 53.10
N LYS A 2 43.03 53.53 52.04
CA LYS A 2 41.95 54.43 51.57
C LYS A 2 40.75 53.73 50.92
N PRO A 3 39.53 54.31 50.97
CA PRO A 3 38.32 53.85 50.29
C PRO A 3 38.03 54.64 49.00
N LYS A 4 37.77 53.98 47.86
CA LYS A 4 37.09 54.54 46.66
C LYS A 4 36.68 53.42 45.69
N HIS A 5 35.61 52.66 45.94
CA HIS A 5 35.03 51.70 44.96
C HIS A 5 33.49 51.61 45.08
N HIS A 6 32.81 52.75 45.23
CA HIS A 6 31.36 52.84 45.09
C HIS A 6 31.02 54.13 44.35
N LEU A 7 30.97 54.10 43.01
CA LEU A 7 30.27 55.10 42.17
C LEU A 7 30.22 54.80 40.66
N ILE A 8 30.81 53.71 40.14
CA ILE A 8 30.79 53.43 38.68
C ILE A 8 29.77 52.33 38.28
N ILE A 9 29.26 51.52 39.21
CA ILE A 9 28.26 50.48 38.89
C ILE A 9 26.81 51.03 38.84
N SER A 10 26.56 52.20 39.41
CA SER A 10 25.21 52.82 39.40
C SER A 10 24.93 53.71 38.18
N ALA A 11 25.93 54.01 37.35
CA ALA A 11 25.74 54.80 36.12
C ALA A 11 25.41 53.93 34.88
N VAL A 12 25.85 52.67 34.85
CA VAL A 12 25.52 51.72 33.77
C VAL A 12 24.10 51.17 33.93
N ALA A 13 23.61 51.01 35.16
CA ALA A 13 22.24 50.56 35.44
C ALA A 13 21.18 51.64 35.12
N ILE A 14 21.51 52.93 35.26
CA ILE A 14 20.58 54.04 34.96
C ILE A 14 20.60 54.39 33.45
N ALA A 15 21.71 54.16 32.74
CA ALA A 15 21.77 54.29 31.29
C ALA A 15 20.94 53.20 30.56
N PHE A 16 20.79 52.01 31.14
CA PHE A 16 19.89 50.97 30.62
C PHE A 16 18.41 51.30 30.86
N ILE A 17 18.07 51.95 31.98
CA ILE A 17 16.70 52.34 32.33
C ILE A 17 16.21 53.55 31.52
N VAL A 18 17.12 54.41 31.04
CA VAL A 18 16.76 55.56 30.19
C VAL A 18 16.83 55.25 28.68
N MET A 19 17.58 54.22 28.24
CA MET A 19 17.42 53.67 26.87
C MET A 19 16.12 52.87 26.67
N LEU A 20 15.46 52.45 27.75
CA LEU A 20 14.10 51.91 27.73
C LEU A 20 13.01 52.96 27.42
N ALA A 21 13.34 54.26 27.41
CA ALA A 21 12.40 55.34 27.11
C ALA A 21 12.32 55.73 25.62
N PHE A 22 13.07 55.06 24.73
CA PHE A 22 12.98 55.23 23.27
C PHE A 22 12.77 53.92 22.50
N ALA A 23 12.31 52.86 23.18
CA ALA A 23 11.70 51.73 22.48
C ALA A 23 10.32 52.17 21.99
N LYS A 24 10.21 52.48 20.68
CA LYS A 24 8.93 52.55 19.97
C LYS A 24 8.09 51.35 20.40
N ASN A 25 6.94 51.58 21.04
CA ASN A 25 5.88 50.62 21.38
C ASN A 25 6.07 49.21 20.76
N THR A 26 6.93 48.39 21.36
CA THR A 26 7.05 46.98 21.00
C THR A 26 5.84 46.30 21.61
N LYS A 27 4.83 46.00 20.78
CA LYS A 27 3.78 45.04 21.12
C LYS A 27 4.47 43.84 21.79
N VAL A 28 4.14 43.56 23.05
CA VAL A 28 4.55 42.32 23.69
C VAL A 28 3.89 41.20 22.91
N THR A 29 4.64 40.53 22.03
CA THR A 29 4.17 39.38 21.27
C THR A 29 4.21 38.16 22.19
N THR A 30 3.03 37.59 22.46
CA THR A 30 2.86 36.38 23.26
C THR A 30 3.53 35.19 22.57
N SER A 31 3.96 34.18 23.35
CA SER A 31 4.49 32.94 22.76
C SER A 31 3.45 32.27 21.86
N ILE A 32 3.93 31.59 20.82
CA ILE A 32 3.11 30.93 19.83
C ILE A 32 3.18 29.43 20.10
N ARG A 33 2.06 28.81 20.45
CA ARG A 33 2.00 27.34 20.61
C ARG A 33 2.04 26.67 19.24
N TRP A 34 2.66 25.51 19.18
CA TRP A 34 2.67 24.72 17.95
C TRP A 34 1.23 24.30 17.60
N SER A 35 0.88 24.44 16.32
CA SER A 35 -0.41 24.04 15.75
C SER A 35 -0.25 23.87 14.24
N GLU A 36 -1.33 23.48 13.56
CA GLU A 36 -1.37 23.42 12.09
C GLU A 36 -1.21 24.80 11.40
N ARG A 37 -1.30 25.92 12.15
CA ARG A 37 -0.94 27.24 11.63
C ARG A 37 0.58 27.32 11.45
N LEU A 38 1.02 27.46 10.20
CA LEU A 38 2.41 27.74 9.86
C LEU A 38 2.87 29.11 10.38
N LEU A 39 4.14 29.18 10.80
CA LEU A 39 4.83 30.43 11.08
C LEU A 39 4.89 31.28 9.81
N ASN A 40 4.84 32.59 10.01
CA ASN A 40 4.97 33.60 8.96
C ASN A 40 5.89 34.71 9.47
N TRP A 41 6.31 35.58 8.57
CA TRP A 41 7.28 36.61 8.88
C TRP A 41 6.84 37.64 9.94
N ASP A 42 5.53 37.81 10.18
CA ASP A 42 5.03 38.67 11.26
C ASP A 42 5.26 38.06 12.65
N ASP A 43 5.52 36.75 12.74
CA ASP A 43 5.87 36.08 13.99
C ASP A 43 7.32 36.37 14.43
N PHE A 44 8.17 36.89 13.53
CA PHE A 44 9.59 37.19 13.76
C PHE A 44 9.83 38.70 13.89
N PRO A 45 10.14 39.22 15.10
CA PRO A 45 10.49 40.61 15.29
C PRO A 45 11.73 41.02 14.49
N VAL A 46 11.73 42.25 13.99
CA VAL A 46 12.90 42.83 13.34
C VAL A 46 13.95 43.17 14.40
N ILE A 47 15.17 42.66 14.23
CA ILE A 47 16.32 42.90 15.11
C ILE A 47 17.54 43.37 14.31
N ASP A 48 18.44 44.10 14.98
CA ASP A 48 19.58 44.74 14.31
C ASP A 48 20.61 43.72 13.78
N ASN A 49 20.82 42.63 14.52
CA ASN A 49 21.82 41.60 14.18
C ASN A 49 21.47 40.25 14.83
N ILE A 50 21.82 39.16 14.14
CA ILE A 50 21.81 37.79 14.64
C ILE A 50 23.27 37.27 14.65
N PRO A 51 23.79 36.77 15.78
CA PRO A 51 25.13 36.18 15.82
C PRO A 51 25.32 35.08 14.76
N GLY A 52 26.37 35.17 13.95
CA GLY A 52 26.67 34.18 12.89
C GLY A 52 26.28 34.59 11.47
N ASP A 53 25.98 35.89 11.23
CA ASP A 53 25.58 36.45 9.92
C ASP A 53 24.28 35.85 9.34
N TYR A 54 23.47 35.18 10.17
CA TYR A 54 22.18 34.63 9.77
C TYR A 54 21.11 35.70 9.52
N HIS A 55 20.14 35.37 8.66
CA HIS A 55 19.06 36.30 8.29
C HIS A 55 17.83 36.16 9.19
N ALA A 56 17.56 34.97 9.73
CA ALA A 56 16.49 34.69 10.68
C ALA A 56 16.96 33.66 11.73
N MET A 57 16.22 33.59 12.84
CA MET A 57 16.42 32.57 13.88
C MET A 57 15.10 32.38 14.65
N VAL A 58 14.65 31.14 14.76
CA VAL A 58 13.58 30.72 15.65
C VAL A 58 14.14 30.27 16.99
N TYR A 59 13.52 30.72 18.07
CA TYR A 59 13.71 30.13 19.38
C TYR A 59 12.44 29.37 19.76
N SER A 60 12.55 28.05 19.91
CA SER A 60 11.46 27.19 20.37
C SER A 60 11.88 26.32 21.55
N ASP A 61 10.91 25.97 22.41
CA ASP A 61 11.12 25.19 23.63
C ASP A 61 9.84 24.41 23.97
N ILE A 62 9.93 23.42 24.85
CA ILE A 62 8.80 22.71 25.44
C ILE A 62 8.43 23.37 26.77
N GLN A 63 7.15 23.63 26.98
CA GLN A 63 6.60 24.03 28.27
C GLN A 63 5.64 22.97 28.79
N PHE A 64 5.52 22.90 30.10
CA PHE A 64 4.44 22.19 30.76
C PHE A 64 3.80 23.08 31.81
N GLU A 65 2.47 23.04 31.89
CA GLU A 65 1.67 23.88 32.79
C GLU A 65 0.48 23.11 33.34
N GLY A 66 -0.20 23.68 34.32
CA GLY A 66 -1.37 23.08 34.97
C GLY A 66 -1.01 22.17 36.14
N ASN A 67 -2.03 21.58 36.76
CA ASN A 67 -1.87 20.66 37.89
C ASN A 67 -2.87 19.49 37.79
N ARG A 68 -2.75 18.57 38.74
CA ARG A 68 -3.56 17.34 38.77
C ARG A 68 -4.97 17.57 39.33
N GLU A 69 -5.15 18.54 40.22
CA GLU A 69 -6.41 18.77 40.95
C GLU A 69 -7.50 19.33 40.02
N ASP A 70 -7.10 20.19 39.09
CA ASP A 70 -8.00 20.81 38.11
C ASP A 70 -8.02 20.11 36.75
N LYS A 71 -7.38 18.92 36.64
CA LYS A 71 -7.25 18.13 35.41
C LYS A 71 -6.76 18.97 34.21
N SER A 72 -5.74 19.80 34.42
CA SER A 72 -5.29 20.81 33.44
C SER A 72 -3.86 20.63 32.94
N LEU A 73 -3.21 19.51 33.27
CA LEU A 73 -1.81 19.26 32.93
C LEU A 73 -1.58 19.18 31.42
N ARG A 74 -0.78 20.10 30.90
CA ARG A 74 -0.46 20.22 29.46
C ARG A 74 1.03 20.21 29.22
N ILE A 75 1.44 19.64 28.09
CA ILE A 75 2.82 19.67 27.58
C ILE A 75 2.76 20.15 26.14
N TYR A 76 3.49 21.21 25.78
CA TYR A 76 3.41 21.78 24.44
C TYR A 76 4.72 22.41 23.98
N ALA A 77 4.99 22.31 22.67
CA ALA A 77 6.01 23.11 22.01
C ALA A 77 5.51 24.55 21.82
N GLN A 78 6.39 25.51 22.02
CA GLN A 78 6.13 26.91 21.73
C GLN A 78 7.32 27.61 21.09
N MET A 79 7.04 28.57 20.22
CA MET A 79 7.97 29.55 19.69
C MET A 79 7.91 30.82 20.56
N ILE A 80 9.07 31.42 20.85
CA ILE A 80 9.18 32.63 21.68
C ILE A 80 9.57 33.82 20.80
N PRO A 81 8.63 34.70 20.40
CA PRO A 81 8.89 35.75 19.42
C PRO A 81 10.03 36.69 19.80
N TYR A 82 10.09 37.15 21.06
CA TYR A 82 11.11 38.12 21.49
C TYR A 82 12.54 37.54 21.61
N LYS A 83 12.70 36.22 21.55
CA LYS A 83 14.00 35.53 21.44
C LYS A 83 14.30 35.09 20.01
N SER A 84 13.29 35.12 19.17
CA SER A 84 13.39 34.88 17.74
C SER A 84 13.60 36.22 17.04
N GLY A 85 13.97 36.20 15.77
CA GLY A 85 14.02 37.44 15.03
C GLY A 85 14.50 37.28 13.60
N ARG A 86 14.42 38.39 12.86
CA ARG A 86 14.88 38.52 11.49
C ARG A 86 15.58 39.86 11.28
N VAL A 87 16.53 39.91 10.37
CA VAL A 87 17.18 41.15 9.94
C VAL A 87 16.53 41.69 8.67
N THR A 88 16.60 42.99 8.40
CA THR A 88 16.09 43.58 7.15
C THR A 88 17.20 43.61 6.09
N LYS A 89 17.31 42.57 5.25
CA LYS A 89 18.21 42.47 4.09
C LYS A 89 17.42 41.98 2.86
N GLU A 90 17.96 42.17 1.65
CA GLU A 90 17.28 41.85 0.37
C GLU A 90 16.88 40.37 0.22
N ASP A 91 17.45 39.44 1.00
CA ASP A 91 17.19 38.00 0.95
C ASP A 91 16.69 37.39 2.28
N THR A 92 16.23 38.20 3.23
CA THR A 92 15.76 37.66 4.52
C THR A 92 14.39 37.01 4.40
N GLU A 93 13.45 37.63 3.68
CA GLU A 93 12.04 37.23 3.75
C GLU A 93 11.65 36.20 2.69
N THR A 94 12.48 35.17 2.51
CA THR A 94 12.26 34.11 1.51
C THR A 94 11.44 32.94 2.05
N ASP A 95 10.63 32.30 1.22
CA ASP A 95 9.84 31.13 1.63
C ASP A 95 10.73 29.99 2.15
N GLN A 96 11.89 29.77 1.54
CA GLN A 96 12.81 28.71 1.94
C GLN A 96 13.43 28.93 3.33
N LEU A 97 13.78 30.18 3.67
CA LEU A 97 14.27 30.49 5.02
C LEU A 97 13.13 30.34 6.05
N LEU A 98 11.91 30.76 5.72
CA LEU A 98 10.78 30.58 6.62
C LEU A 98 10.47 29.09 6.88
N ILE A 99 10.55 28.25 5.83
CA ILE A 99 10.39 26.79 5.97
C ILE A 99 11.49 26.21 6.86
N HIS A 100 12.73 26.69 6.75
CA HIS A 100 13.83 26.28 7.62
C HIS A 100 13.52 26.53 9.10
N GLU A 101 13.08 27.75 9.42
CA GLU A 101 12.68 28.12 10.78
C GLU A 101 11.43 27.36 11.26
N GLN A 102 10.47 27.10 10.37
CA GLN A 102 9.32 26.26 10.69
C GLN A 102 9.74 24.82 11.03
N ASN A 103 10.74 24.27 10.32
CA ASN A 103 11.18 22.90 10.54
C ASN A 103 11.88 22.74 11.90
N HIS A 104 12.63 23.74 12.35
CA HIS A 104 13.14 23.81 13.74
C HIS A 104 12.01 23.76 14.77
N PHE A 105 10.91 24.49 14.52
CA PHE A 105 9.75 24.43 15.41
C PHE A 105 9.03 23.06 15.37
N ASN A 106 8.99 22.43 14.21
CA ASN A 106 8.44 21.07 14.04
C ASN A 106 9.28 20.01 14.77
N ILE A 107 10.62 20.13 14.77
CA ILE A 107 11.52 19.29 15.57
C ILE A 107 11.16 19.39 17.06
N THR A 108 10.91 20.60 17.55
CA THR A 108 10.49 20.83 18.94
C THR A 108 9.15 20.17 19.25
N GLU A 109 8.16 20.25 18.36
CA GLU A 109 6.88 19.54 18.55
C GLU A 109 7.06 18.02 18.53
N TYR A 110 7.86 17.47 17.63
CA TYR A 110 8.14 16.03 17.62
C TYR A 110 8.68 15.56 18.98
N HIS A 111 9.63 16.28 19.56
CA HIS A 111 10.13 15.96 20.89
C HIS A 111 9.13 16.24 22.01
N ALA A 112 8.22 17.23 21.86
CA ALA A 112 7.10 17.42 22.77
C ALA A 112 6.14 16.22 22.77
N ARG A 113 5.87 15.62 21.60
CA ARG A 113 5.06 14.41 21.48
C ARG A 113 5.72 13.21 22.15
N LEU A 114 7.04 13.05 21.99
CA LEU A 114 7.77 12.00 22.71
C LEU A 114 7.78 12.21 24.23
N PHE A 115 7.85 13.46 24.69
CA PHE A 115 7.67 13.79 26.10
C PHE A 115 6.27 13.36 26.57
N ARG A 116 5.20 13.75 25.86
CA ARG A 116 3.83 13.32 26.18
C ARG A 116 3.72 11.80 26.25
N LYS A 117 4.24 11.07 25.26
CA LYS A 117 4.27 9.59 25.24
C LYS A 117 4.87 9.00 26.51
N GLU A 118 6.05 9.46 26.91
CA GLU A 118 6.72 8.95 28.12
C GLU A 118 5.98 9.37 29.41
N ALA A 119 5.42 10.58 29.45
CA ALA A 119 4.63 11.05 30.58
C ALA A 119 3.32 10.26 30.76
N ILE A 120 2.64 9.93 29.67
CA ILE A 120 1.43 9.10 29.65
C ILE A 120 1.76 7.68 30.13
N GLY A 121 2.85 7.09 29.63
CA GLY A 121 3.30 5.75 30.05
C GLY A 121 3.70 5.64 31.54
N ILE A 122 4.10 6.74 32.18
CA ILE A 122 4.32 6.78 33.64
C ILE A 122 2.97 6.72 34.40
N GLY A 123 1.92 7.29 33.82
CA GLY A 123 0.57 7.33 34.40
C GLY A 123 0.36 8.46 35.42
N LEU A 124 -0.89 8.88 35.58
CA LEU A 124 -1.31 10.01 36.40
C LEU A 124 -0.82 9.91 37.85
N GLU A 125 -0.92 8.72 38.46
CA GLU A 125 -0.52 8.51 39.86
C GLU A 125 0.97 8.80 40.07
N ASN A 126 1.83 8.33 39.16
CA ASN A 126 3.28 8.34 39.32
C ASN A 126 4.00 9.56 38.70
N LEU A 127 3.34 10.35 37.84
CA LEU A 127 3.98 11.45 37.09
C LEU A 127 4.28 12.70 37.96
N THR A 128 5.31 12.66 38.80
CA THR A 128 5.62 13.76 39.74
C THR A 128 6.21 15.00 39.04
N ASN A 129 6.26 16.14 39.74
CA ASN A 129 6.96 17.34 39.25
C ASN A 129 8.45 17.09 38.97
N SER A 130 9.11 16.23 39.76
CA SER A 130 10.50 15.83 39.51
C SER A 130 10.62 15.03 38.21
N GLU A 131 9.65 14.17 37.92
CA GLU A 131 9.60 13.43 36.65
C GLU A 131 9.38 14.38 35.47
N LEU A 132 8.45 15.33 35.57
CA LEU A 132 8.23 16.36 34.55
C LEU A 132 9.50 17.18 34.26
N GLN A 133 10.22 17.60 35.30
CA GLN A 133 11.50 18.32 35.14
C GLN A 133 12.59 17.44 34.52
N ARG A 134 12.68 16.17 34.94
CA ARG A 134 13.64 15.20 34.38
C ARG A 134 13.37 14.97 32.89
N LEU A 135 12.12 14.77 32.51
CA LEU A 135 11.70 14.57 31.13
C LEU A 135 11.90 15.84 30.29
N GLY A 136 11.54 17.01 30.81
CA GLY A 136 11.80 18.30 30.15
C GLY A 136 13.28 18.48 29.82
N LYS A 137 14.18 18.27 30.79
CA LYS A 137 15.64 18.32 30.56
C LYS A 137 16.12 17.31 29.51
N LYS A 138 15.58 16.08 29.56
CA LYS A 138 15.91 15.02 28.59
C LYS A 138 15.54 15.43 27.17
N TYR A 139 14.32 15.93 26.95
CA TYR A 139 13.83 16.25 25.61
C TYR A 139 14.39 17.58 25.08
N LEU A 140 14.70 18.54 25.94
CA LEU A 140 15.45 19.73 25.55
C LEU A 140 16.83 19.39 24.97
N ALA A 141 17.58 18.50 25.63
CA ALA A 141 18.88 18.05 25.11
C ALA A 141 18.75 17.30 23.77
N LYS A 142 17.64 16.59 23.55
CA LYS A 142 17.37 15.92 22.27
C LYS A 142 17.02 16.91 21.16
N ILE A 143 16.23 17.95 21.47
CA ILE A 143 15.93 19.05 20.56
C ILE A 143 17.23 19.71 20.11
N ASP A 144 18.08 20.13 21.05
CA ASP A 144 19.36 20.76 20.75
C ASP A 144 20.23 19.91 19.81
N THR A 145 20.25 18.58 20.05
CA THR A 145 21.02 17.63 19.23
C THR A 145 20.48 17.54 17.81
N MET A 146 19.15 17.42 17.65
CA MET A 146 18.52 17.23 16.34
C MET A 146 18.49 18.53 15.53
N GLN A 147 18.24 19.68 16.16
CA GLN A 147 18.34 20.99 15.50
C GLN A 147 19.77 21.26 15.01
N PHE A 148 20.80 20.97 15.84
CA PHE A 148 22.19 21.10 15.42
C PHE A 148 22.53 20.19 14.23
N GLN A 149 22.04 18.95 14.23
CA GLN A 149 22.24 18.04 13.08
C GLN A 149 21.56 18.59 11.82
N TYR A 150 20.32 19.08 11.95
CA TYR A 150 19.58 19.68 10.85
C TYR A 150 20.31 20.89 10.24
N ASP A 151 20.79 21.82 11.06
CA ASP A 151 21.55 22.99 10.61
C ASP A 151 22.86 22.60 9.93
N GLN A 152 23.57 21.59 10.44
CA GLN A 152 24.84 21.13 9.87
C GLN A 152 24.65 20.45 8.50
N GLU A 153 23.63 19.60 8.36
CA GLU A 153 23.37 18.87 7.12
C GLU A 153 22.74 19.75 6.05
N SER A 154 21.82 20.65 6.43
CA SER A 154 21.23 21.64 5.52
C SER A 154 22.15 22.84 5.26
N LYS A 155 23.28 22.94 5.98
CA LYS A 155 24.14 24.13 6.05
C LYS A 155 23.34 25.41 6.29
N HIS A 156 22.43 25.38 7.26
CA HIS A 156 21.50 26.46 7.60
C HIS A 156 20.74 26.98 6.36
N ASN A 157 20.00 26.09 5.69
CA ASN A 157 19.23 26.36 4.45
C ASN A 157 20.00 26.53 3.13
N ILE A 158 21.33 26.45 3.14
CA ILE A 158 22.13 26.60 1.92
C ILE A 158 22.05 25.34 1.03
N GLU A 159 22.03 24.15 1.63
CA GLU A 159 21.88 22.87 0.92
C GLU A 159 20.41 22.47 0.83
N TRP A 160 19.72 22.99 -0.19
CA TRP A 160 18.25 22.85 -0.35
C TRP A 160 17.80 21.40 -0.44
N THR A 161 18.64 20.55 -1.02
CA THR A 161 18.42 19.10 -1.10
C THR A 161 18.38 18.51 0.31
N MET A 162 19.37 18.80 1.16
CA MET A 162 19.34 18.28 2.52
C MET A 162 18.22 18.90 3.36
N GLN A 163 17.93 20.19 3.18
CA GLN A 163 16.77 20.80 3.83
C GLN A 163 15.47 20.05 3.49
N ARG A 164 15.21 19.74 2.22
CA ARG A 164 13.98 19.04 1.82
C ARG A 164 13.90 17.61 2.36
N TYR A 165 15.02 16.91 2.41
CA TYR A 165 15.10 15.62 3.11
C TYR A 165 14.61 15.76 4.56
N TRP A 166 15.10 16.76 5.28
CA TRP A 166 14.73 17.01 6.68
C TRP A 166 13.27 17.43 6.84
N GLU A 167 12.71 18.23 5.93
CA GLU A 167 11.28 18.58 5.94
C GLU A 167 10.41 17.31 5.85
N LEU A 168 10.70 16.42 4.90
CA LEU A 168 9.96 15.17 4.72
C LEU A 168 10.20 14.19 5.87
N HIS A 169 11.43 14.14 6.39
CA HIS A 169 11.80 13.33 7.54
C HIS A 169 11.04 13.74 8.81
N VAL A 170 11.09 15.03 9.16
CA VAL A 170 10.39 15.57 10.34
C VAL A 170 8.88 15.46 10.17
N ALA A 171 8.34 15.70 8.97
CA ALA A 171 6.93 15.46 8.69
C ALA A 171 6.54 13.99 8.91
N GLY A 172 7.41 13.04 8.51
CA GLY A 172 7.24 11.61 8.82
C GLY A 172 7.23 11.32 10.31
N LEU A 173 8.18 11.88 11.08
CA LEU A 173 8.25 11.73 12.53
C LEU A 173 7.02 12.31 13.26
N LEU A 174 6.47 13.43 12.77
CA LEU A 174 5.22 13.98 13.28
C LEU A 174 4.04 13.05 12.99
N ARG A 175 3.96 12.43 11.80
CA ARG A 175 2.94 11.40 11.50
C ARG A 175 3.10 10.19 12.42
N GLU A 176 4.32 9.69 12.61
CA GLU A 176 4.63 8.55 13.49
C GLU A 176 4.21 8.79 14.95
N THR A 177 4.13 10.06 15.37
CA THR A 177 3.73 10.47 16.71
C THR A 177 2.35 11.13 16.77
N ALA A 178 1.53 10.99 15.73
CA ALA A 178 0.23 11.67 15.60
C ALA A 178 -0.74 11.39 16.76
N HIS A 179 -0.70 10.17 17.33
CA HIS A 179 -1.48 9.84 18.52
C HIS A 179 -1.26 10.86 19.65
N TYR A 180 -0.02 11.30 19.83
CA TYR A 180 0.40 12.20 20.92
C TYR A 180 0.31 13.70 20.58
N ALA A 181 -0.45 14.07 19.54
CA ALA A 181 -0.56 15.47 19.10
C ALA A 181 -1.32 16.36 20.09
N SER A 182 -2.29 15.80 20.84
CA SER A 182 -3.03 16.58 21.85
C SER A 182 -2.09 17.01 22.98
N GLN A 183 -2.12 18.31 23.29
CA GLN A 183 -1.30 18.90 24.35
C GLN A 183 -1.82 18.57 25.76
N ASP A 184 -3.07 18.15 25.88
CA ASP A 184 -3.74 17.85 27.15
C ASP A 184 -3.56 16.38 27.53
N LEU A 185 -2.88 16.10 28.63
CA LEU A 185 -2.60 14.72 29.05
C LEU A 185 -3.89 13.99 29.48
N TYR A 186 -4.95 14.71 29.85
CA TYR A 186 -6.24 14.11 30.20
C TYR A 186 -7.07 13.72 28.98
N SER A 187 -6.61 14.05 27.77
CA SER A 187 -7.19 13.53 26.53
C SER A 187 -6.75 12.10 26.20
N TYR A 188 -5.94 11.45 27.04
CA TYR A 188 -5.47 10.07 26.83
C TYR A 188 -6.03 9.16 27.92
N GLN A 189 -6.82 8.16 27.54
CA GLN A 189 -7.45 7.24 28.50
C GLN A 189 -6.40 6.46 29.30
N GLU A 190 -5.26 6.14 28.69
CA GLU A 190 -4.13 5.43 29.30
C GLU A 190 -3.53 6.21 30.46
N PHE A 191 -3.62 7.55 30.44
CA PHE A 191 -2.99 8.39 31.46
C PHE A 191 -3.69 8.27 32.82
N PHE A 192 -5.03 8.27 32.85
CA PHE A 192 -5.81 8.25 34.09
C PHE A 192 -6.55 6.93 34.36
N ALA A 193 -6.65 6.04 33.37
CA ALA A 193 -7.11 4.66 33.48
C ALA A 193 -8.46 4.45 34.20
N GLU A 194 -9.38 5.41 34.11
CA GLU A 194 -10.74 5.26 34.65
C GLU A 194 -11.56 4.26 33.79
N THR A 195 -12.68 3.75 34.32
CA THR A 195 -13.58 2.89 33.56
C THR A 195 -14.32 3.67 32.47
N THR A 196 -14.44 3.11 31.27
CA THR A 196 -15.09 3.76 30.12
C THR A 196 -16.01 2.78 29.38
N PRO A 197 -17.12 3.23 28.76
CA PRO A 197 -17.89 2.40 27.83
C PRO A 197 -17.24 2.30 26.44
N TRP A 198 -16.26 3.17 26.12
CA TRP A 198 -15.63 3.24 24.80
C TRP A 198 -14.39 2.36 24.71
N HIS A 199 -14.31 1.56 23.65
CA HIS A 199 -13.22 0.63 23.40
C HIS A 199 -12.92 0.55 21.91
N ARG A 200 -11.65 0.50 21.51
CA ARG A 200 -11.31 0.41 20.07
C ARG A 200 -11.43 -1.00 19.52
N ARG A 201 -11.40 -2.01 20.39
CA ARG A 201 -11.45 -3.42 19.98
C ARG A 201 -12.46 -4.20 20.81
N VAL A 202 -13.17 -5.09 20.13
CA VAL A 202 -14.07 -6.07 20.73
C VAL A 202 -13.82 -7.45 20.12
N TYR A 203 -14.04 -8.50 20.91
CA TYR A 203 -13.90 -9.87 20.44
C TYR A 203 -14.99 -10.75 21.04
N ASN A 204 -15.81 -11.37 20.20
CA ASN A 204 -16.82 -12.33 20.62
C ASN A 204 -16.21 -13.74 20.63
N THR A 205 -16.08 -14.34 21.81
CA THR A 205 -15.45 -15.65 21.98
C THR A 205 -16.31 -16.76 21.37
N VAL A 206 -15.70 -17.93 21.17
CA VAL A 206 -16.42 -19.15 20.73
C VAL A 206 -17.56 -19.53 21.69
N GLU A 207 -17.38 -19.24 22.97
CA GLU A 207 -18.38 -19.50 24.02
C GLU A 207 -19.45 -18.40 24.13
N GLY A 208 -19.32 -17.31 23.35
CA GLY A 208 -20.32 -16.23 23.24
C GLY A 208 -20.11 -15.05 24.19
N GLU A 209 -18.95 -14.94 24.83
CA GLU A 209 -18.57 -13.81 25.68
C GLU A 209 -18.00 -12.66 24.86
N LEU A 210 -18.37 -11.42 25.20
CA LEU A 210 -17.82 -10.23 24.56
C LEU A 210 -16.65 -9.68 25.39
N LEU A 211 -15.44 -9.81 24.86
CA LEU A 211 -14.23 -9.18 25.39
C LEU A 211 -14.03 -7.80 24.76
N THR A 212 -13.41 -6.88 25.48
CA THR A 212 -13.04 -5.54 25.00
C THR A 212 -11.59 -5.22 25.33
N SER A 213 -10.95 -4.38 24.52
CA SER A 213 -9.59 -3.87 24.73
C SER A 213 -9.41 -2.48 24.11
N TYR A 214 -8.28 -1.83 24.42
CA TYR A 214 -8.01 -0.42 24.05
C TYR A 214 -9.12 0.52 24.53
N PRO A 215 -9.24 0.75 25.85
CA PRO A 215 -10.21 1.68 26.39
C PRO A 215 -9.95 3.09 25.84
N GLU A 216 -11.01 3.82 25.53
CA GLU A 216 -10.93 5.16 24.93
C GLU A 216 -11.80 6.15 25.71
N ASN A 217 -11.56 7.44 25.58
CA ASN A 217 -12.43 8.46 26.19
C ASN A 217 -13.47 9.02 25.20
N THR A 218 -14.43 9.77 25.74
CA THR A 218 -15.52 10.38 24.94
C THR A 218 -15.01 11.42 23.94
N GLU A 219 -13.91 12.12 24.22
CA GLU A 219 -13.37 13.13 23.29
C GLU A 219 -12.78 12.47 22.05
N ASN A 220 -12.00 11.41 22.23
CA ASN A 220 -11.31 10.71 21.17
C ASN A 220 -12.16 9.66 20.45
N SER A 221 -13.33 9.31 20.98
CA SER A 221 -14.28 8.41 20.29
C SER A 221 -14.79 8.95 18.96
N ARG A 222 -14.52 10.23 18.64
CA ARG A 222 -14.77 10.82 17.32
C ARG A 222 -13.76 10.39 16.24
N TYR A 223 -12.67 9.71 16.60
CA TYR A 223 -11.58 9.38 15.68
C TYR A 223 -11.45 7.88 15.42
N GLY A 224 -11.49 7.51 14.15
CA GLY A 224 -11.25 6.14 13.69
C GLY A 224 -12.35 5.19 14.12
N GLU A 225 -11.98 3.92 14.29
CA GLU A 225 -12.88 2.86 14.73
C GLU A 225 -13.00 2.82 16.25
N VAL A 226 -14.23 2.84 16.76
CA VAL A 226 -14.50 2.69 18.20
C VAL A 226 -15.86 2.06 18.47
N TYR A 227 -15.97 1.36 19.60
CA TYR A 227 -17.18 0.72 20.08
C TYR A 227 -17.64 1.34 21.38
N HIS A 228 -18.94 1.62 21.50
CA HIS A 228 -19.58 1.96 22.76
C HIS A 228 -20.34 0.74 23.29
N ILE A 229 -20.07 0.34 24.53
CA ILE A 229 -20.60 -0.87 25.15
C ILE A 229 -21.54 -0.52 26.30
N GLU A 230 -22.79 -0.97 26.20
CA GLU A 230 -23.81 -0.83 27.24
C GLU A 230 -24.22 -2.22 27.72
N LYS A 231 -23.95 -2.53 29.00
CA LYS A 231 -24.30 -3.81 29.62
C LYS A 231 -25.55 -3.63 30.49
N ASN A 232 -26.58 -4.41 30.20
CA ASN A 232 -27.80 -4.55 31.00
C ASN A 232 -27.83 -5.95 31.65
N ALA A 233 -28.85 -6.22 32.48
CA ALA A 233 -28.99 -7.51 33.17
C ALA A 233 -28.99 -8.72 32.21
N ASP A 234 -29.73 -8.63 31.10
CA ASP A 234 -29.94 -9.76 30.16
C ASP A 234 -29.45 -9.47 28.73
N SER A 235 -28.85 -8.29 28.50
CA SER A 235 -28.40 -7.86 27.18
C SER A 235 -27.13 -7.00 27.20
N THR A 236 -26.39 -7.03 26.10
CA THR A 236 -25.29 -6.10 25.83
C THR A 236 -25.54 -5.44 24.48
N LEU A 237 -25.61 -4.12 24.48
CA LEU A 237 -25.66 -3.31 23.26
C LEU A 237 -24.24 -2.88 22.90
N VAL A 238 -23.84 -3.21 21.67
CA VAL A 238 -22.57 -2.81 21.07
C VAL A 238 -22.90 -1.84 19.94
N LYS A 239 -22.39 -0.62 20.04
CA LYS A 239 -22.54 0.39 18.98
C LYS A 239 -21.18 0.60 18.33
N PHE A 240 -21.08 0.46 17.02
CA PHE A 240 -19.88 0.72 16.26
C PHE A 240 -19.93 2.13 15.64
N TYR A 241 -18.86 2.87 15.84
CA TYR A 241 -18.66 4.19 15.28
C TYR A 241 -17.42 4.19 14.41
N GLN A 242 -17.51 4.90 13.30
CA GLN A 242 -16.38 5.26 12.46
C GLN A 242 -16.36 6.78 12.34
N ASN A 243 -15.25 7.40 12.73
CA ASN A 243 -15.06 8.86 12.67
C ASN A 243 -16.21 9.63 13.35
N GLY A 244 -16.63 9.15 14.53
CA GLY A 244 -17.68 9.75 15.35
C GLY A 244 -19.11 9.53 14.87
N LYS A 245 -19.31 8.79 13.78
CA LYS A 245 -20.65 8.50 13.23
C LYS A 245 -20.97 7.01 13.37
N PRO A 246 -22.18 6.65 13.86
CA PRO A 246 -22.67 5.28 13.75
C PRO A 246 -22.64 4.85 12.29
N THR A 247 -21.95 3.76 11.99
CA THR A 247 -21.69 3.31 10.62
C THR A 247 -21.80 1.79 10.57
N ASN A 248 -22.28 1.21 9.48
CA ASN A 248 -22.28 -0.24 9.32
C ASN A 248 -20.85 -0.74 9.08
N GLY A 249 -20.30 -1.54 9.99
CA GLY A 249 -18.92 -2.02 9.91
C GLY A 249 -18.44 -2.66 11.21
N GLY A 250 -17.13 -2.67 11.41
CA GLY A 250 -16.50 -3.24 12.60
C GLY A 250 -16.71 -4.75 12.73
N TYR A 251 -16.55 -5.26 13.95
CA TYR A 251 -16.53 -6.69 14.27
C TYR A 251 -17.83 -7.43 13.89
N PHE A 252 -18.98 -6.77 14.05
CA PHE A 252 -20.29 -7.33 13.73
C PHE A 252 -20.78 -6.95 12.33
N GLU A 253 -19.97 -6.19 11.57
CA GLU A 253 -20.32 -5.67 10.25
C GLU A 253 -21.63 -4.86 10.22
N ALA A 254 -22.01 -4.25 11.34
CA ALA A 254 -23.26 -3.50 11.54
C ALA A 254 -23.04 -2.36 12.53
N ALA A 255 -23.82 -1.28 12.41
CA ALA A 255 -23.70 -0.12 13.30
C ALA A 255 -24.08 -0.46 14.75
N LEU A 256 -25.04 -1.38 14.92
CA LEU A 256 -25.54 -1.79 16.23
C LEU A 256 -25.66 -3.31 16.26
N ALA A 257 -25.17 -3.92 17.34
CA ALA A 257 -25.39 -5.31 17.66
C ALA A 257 -25.95 -5.44 19.08
N ILE A 258 -27.10 -6.09 19.21
CA ILE A 258 -27.70 -6.41 20.51
C ILE A 258 -27.48 -7.90 20.78
N ILE A 259 -26.68 -8.18 21.80
CA ILE A 259 -26.43 -9.54 22.29
C ILE A 259 -27.40 -9.79 23.44
N THR A 260 -28.20 -10.84 23.36
CA THR A 260 -29.15 -11.23 24.41
C THR A 260 -28.98 -12.67 24.82
N HIS A 261 -29.39 -12.98 26.06
CA HIS A 261 -29.41 -14.33 26.61
C HIS A 261 -30.83 -14.68 27.07
N PRO A 262 -31.77 -15.03 26.16
CA PRO A 262 -33.17 -15.31 26.51
C PRO A 262 -33.34 -16.40 27.57
N ASN A 263 -32.39 -17.32 27.66
CA ASN A 263 -32.26 -18.32 28.71
C ASN A 263 -30.81 -18.82 28.76
N SER A 264 -30.48 -19.70 29.71
CA SER A 264 -29.12 -20.23 29.89
C SER A 264 -28.57 -21.02 28.69
N ALA A 265 -29.45 -21.54 27.82
CA ALA A 265 -29.09 -22.33 26.65
C ALA A 265 -29.10 -21.52 25.35
N THR A 266 -29.63 -20.29 25.34
CA THR A 266 -29.87 -19.53 24.11
C THR A 266 -29.16 -18.19 24.15
N ARG A 267 -28.45 -17.87 23.08
CA ARG A 267 -27.85 -16.56 22.84
C ARG A 267 -28.29 -16.05 21.47
N GLU A 268 -28.66 -14.79 21.38
CA GLU A 268 -28.99 -14.14 20.11
C GLU A 268 -28.12 -12.90 19.90
N VAL A 269 -27.72 -12.67 18.64
CA VAL A 269 -27.16 -11.39 18.18
C VAL A 269 -28.12 -10.85 17.13
N LYS A 270 -28.64 -9.64 17.37
CA LYS A 270 -29.51 -8.93 16.43
C LYS A 270 -28.76 -7.71 15.88
N LEU A 271 -28.75 -7.56 14.56
CA LEU A 271 -28.03 -6.51 13.85
C LEU A 271 -28.99 -5.40 13.40
N PHE A 272 -28.54 -4.17 13.56
CA PHE A 272 -29.27 -2.98 13.13
C PHE A 272 -28.33 -1.98 12.45
N ASP A 273 -28.90 -1.19 11.54
CA ASP A 273 -28.22 -0.08 10.88
C ASP A 273 -28.08 1.13 11.82
N ALA A 274 -27.47 2.21 11.31
CA ALA A 274 -27.25 3.43 12.07
C ALA A 274 -28.56 4.10 12.54
N GLU A 275 -29.65 3.87 11.82
CA GLU A 275 -30.99 4.37 12.13
C GLU A 275 -31.76 3.46 13.12
N GLY A 276 -31.18 2.32 13.51
CA GLY A 276 -31.80 1.36 14.42
C GLY A 276 -32.82 0.45 13.75
N LYS A 277 -32.86 0.40 12.42
CA LYS A 277 -33.67 -0.55 11.67
C LYS A 277 -32.91 -1.86 11.52
N SER A 278 -33.63 -2.98 11.54
CA SER A 278 -33.03 -4.30 11.36
C SER A 278 -32.25 -4.37 10.04
N PHE A 279 -31.01 -4.84 10.12
CA PHE A 279 -30.03 -4.76 9.03
C PHE A 279 -29.29 -6.09 8.85
N SER A 280 -28.84 -6.34 7.63
CA SER A 280 -27.90 -7.42 7.30
C SER A 280 -26.85 -6.89 6.31
N ASN A 281 -25.59 -7.23 6.55
CA ASN A 281 -24.48 -6.85 5.68
C ASN A 281 -24.11 -8.01 4.75
N LYS A 282 -24.22 -7.81 3.43
CA LYS A 282 -23.83 -8.74 2.36
C LYS A 282 -24.36 -10.18 2.48
N THR A 283 -25.33 -10.41 3.37
CA THR A 283 -25.98 -11.69 3.62
C THR A 283 -27.49 -11.45 3.82
N GLU A 284 -28.25 -12.51 4.02
CA GLU A 284 -29.70 -12.40 4.31
C GLU A 284 -29.96 -12.36 5.83
N ALA A 285 -28.92 -12.55 6.66
CA ALA A 285 -29.04 -12.80 8.09
C ALA A 285 -29.05 -11.51 8.92
N HIS A 286 -30.16 -11.24 9.61
CA HIS A 286 -30.33 -10.13 10.56
C HIS A 286 -30.14 -10.59 12.01
N ILE A 287 -30.43 -11.86 12.28
CA ILE A 287 -30.38 -12.46 13.61
C ILE A 287 -29.53 -13.73 13.54
N THR A 288 -28.53 -13.81 14.41
CA THR A 288 -27.79 -15.05 14.67
C THR A 288 -28.23 -15.62 16.00
N ARG A 289 -28.82 -16.82 15.99
CA ARG A 289 -29.22 -17.55 17.20
C ARG A 289 -28.28 -18.71 17.43
N VAL A 290 -27.78 -18.83 18.65
CA VAL A 290 -26.91 -19.93 19.09
C VAL A 290 -27.61 -20.66 20.23
N LEU A 291 -27.92 -21.93 20.01
CA LEU A 291 -28.43 -22.84 21.02
C LEU A 291 -27.28 -23.70 21.54
N LYS A 292 -27.12 -23.76 22.86
CA LYS A 292 -26.09 -24.54 23.56
C LYS A 292 -26.77 -25.65 24.36
N ASP A 293 -26.37 -26.89 24.14
CA ASP A 293 -26.85 -28.03 24.92
C ASP A 293 -26.09 -28.18 26.25
N THR A 294 -26.47 -29.18 27.06
CA THR A 294 -25.85 -29.46 28.36
C THR A 294 -24.41 -29.94 28.27
N GLU A 295 -23.98 -30.45 27.11
CA GLU A 295 -22.60 -30.87 26.83
C GLU A 295 -21.75 -29.69 26.32
N GLY A 296 -22.41 -28.56 26.01
CA GLY A 296 -21.80 -27.35 25.48
C GLY A 296 -21.74 -27.30 23.96
N ASN A 297 -22.27 -28.31 23.26
CA ASN A 297 -22.36 -28.28 21.80
C ASN A 297 -23.29 -27.15 21.37
N ILE A 298 -23.00 -26.55 20.22
CA ILE A 298 -23.76 -25.43 19.71
C ILE A 298 -24.46 -25.76 18.38
N THR A 299 -25.66 -25.23 18.22
CA THR A 299 -26.29 -25.07 16.90
C THR A 299 -26.48 -23.58 16.66
N ARG A 300 -25.83 -23.06 15.61
CA ARG A 300 -25.97 -21.68 15.15
C ARG A 300 -26.85 -21.65 13.92
N THR A 301 -27.89 -20.82 13.94
CA THR A 301 -28.86 -20.65 12.86
C THR A 301 -29.04 -19.16 12.57
N TYR A 302 -29.32 -18.84 11.31
CA TYR A 302 -29.43 -17.48 10.79
C TYR A 302 -30.86 -17.19 10.37
N PHE A 303 -31.34 -15.99 10.69
CA PHE A 303 -32.71 -15.58 10.40
C PHE A 303 -32.76 -14.17 9.83
N ASP A 304 -33.76 -13.90 9.00
CA ASP A 304 -34.13 -12.56 8.56
C ASP A 304 -34.82 -11.76 9.69
N ALA A 305 -35.20 -10.52 9.40
CA ALA A 305 -35.88 -9.65 10.36
C ALA A 305 -37.26 -10.18 10.82
N ASN A 306 -37.87 -11.10 10.08
CA ASN A 306 -39.17 -11.72 10.40
C ASN A 306 -39.02 -13.09 11.08
N GLU A 307 -37.81 -13.44 11.51
CA GLU A 307 -37.47 -14.75 12.08
C GLU A 307 -37.66 -15.94 11.12
N LYS A 308 -37.64 -15.70 9.81
CA LYS A 308 -37.56 -16.78 8.82
C LYS A 308 -36.10 -17.19 8.65
N GLN A 309 -35.82 -18.48 8.62
CA GLN A 309 -34.47 -18.99 8.40
C GLN A 309 -33.97 -18.62 7.01
N VAL A 310 -32.71 -18.18 6.93
CA VAL A 310 -32.05 -17.70 5.71
C VAL A 310 -30.59 -18.14 5.67
N SER A 311 -29.93 -17.89 4.54
CA SER A 311 -28.51 -18.21 4.37
C SER A 311 -27.60 -17.09 4.87
N ASN A 312 -26.46 -17.46 5.42
CA ASN A 312 -25.32 -16.57 5.67
C ASN A 312 -24.13 -17.10 4.87
N GLU A 313 -23.85 -16.51 3.71
CA GLU A 313 -22.87 -17.00 2.73
C GLU A 313 -23.14 -18.47 2.29
N GLY A 314 -24.41 -18.80 2.01
CA GLY A 314 -24.82 -20.16 1.63
C GLY A 314 -24.95 -21.15 2.79
N ILE A 315 -24.69 -20.72 4.03
CA ILE A 315 -24.78 -21.55 5.23
C ILE A 315 -26.07 -21.24 5.98
N PHE A 316 -26.94 -22.23 6.15
CA PHE A 316 -28.19 -22.11 6.90
C PHE A 316 -28.04 -22.53 8.36
N THR A 317 -27.13 -23.46 8.65
CA THR A 317 -26.88 -23.94 10.00
C THR A 317 -25.40 -24.33 10.17
N LEU A 318 -24.83 -23.96 11.31
CA LEU A 318 -23.54 -24.45 11.78
C LEU A 318 -23.77 -25.30 13.03
N LYS A 319 -23.22 -26.52 13.05
CA LYS A 319 -23.23 -27.38 14.23
C LYS A 319 -21.81 -27.51 14.76
N GLY A 320 -21.60 -27.12 16.02
CA GLY A 320 -20.32 -27.15 16.71
C GLY A 320 -20.34 -28.16 17.86
N LYS A 321 -19.34 -29.06 17.91
CA LYS A 321 -19.14 -29.97 19.03
C LYS A 321 -18.09 -29.40 19.97
N TRP A 322 -18.47 -29.21 21.23
CA TRP A 322 -17.60 -28.65 22.25
C TRP A 322 -16.76 -29.73 22.93
N ASN A 323 -15.48 -29.44 23.15
CA ASN A 323 -14.62 -30.24 23.99
C ASN A 323 -14.04 -29.36 25.10
N ALA A 324 -14.63 -29.45 26.28
CA ALA A 324 -14.24 -28.67 27.45
C ALA A 324 -12.79 -28.92 27.89
N ALA A 325 -12.32 -30.18 27.85
CA ALA A 325 -10.98 -30.54 28.27
C ALA A 325 -9.89 -29.92 27.38
N LYS A 326 -10.17 -29.79 26.07
CA LYS A 326 -9.26 -29.18 25.10
C LYS A 326 -9.53 -27.69 24.85
N LYS A 327 -10.58 -27.11 25.46
CA LYS A 327 -11.10 -25.76 25.13
C LYS A 327 -11.18 -25.59 23.60
N SER A 328 -11.96 -26.44 22.95
CA SER A 328 -12.03 -26.46 21.48
C SER A 328 -13.43 -26.73 20.94
N MET A 329 -13.71 -26.23 19.73
CA MET A 329 -14.99 -26.36 19.04
C MET A 329 -14.76 -26.92 17.63
N TYR A 330 -15.37 -28.06 17.32
CA TYR A 330 -15.34 -28.68 16.00
C TYR A 330 -16.65 -28.39 15.25
N SER A 331 -16.61 -27.58 14.21
CA SER A 331 -17.79 -27.06 13.51
C SER A 331 -17.94 -27.65 12.10
N THR A 332 -19.19 -27.87 11.69
CA THR A 332 -19.57 -28.26 10.31
C THR A 332 -20.68 -27.33 9.81
N TYR A 333 -20.63 -26.97 8.53
CA TYR A 333 -21.56 -26.03 7.89
C TYR A 333 -22.55 -26.76 6.99
N PHE A 334 -23.81 -26.36 7.02
CA PHE A 334 -24.90 -27.01 6.28
C PHE A 334 -25.74 -26.00 5.48
N ASP A 335 -26.16 -26.40 4.29
CA ASP A 335 -27.16 -25.67 3.48
C ASP A 335 -28.60 -25.88 4.02
N GLU A 336 -29.60 -25.33 3.31
CA GLU A 336 -31.02 -25.45 3.66
C GLU A 336 -31.53 -26.89 3.69
N ASN A 337 -30.92 -27.78 2.89
CA ASN A 337 -31.29 -29.18 2.77
C ASN A 337 -30.55 -30.07 3.77
N GLY A 338 -29.66 -29.49 4.58
CA GLY A 338 -28.84 -30.22 5.54
C GLY A 338 -27.63 -30.91 4.92
N PHE A 339 -27.23 -30.58 3.68
CA PHE A 339 -25.99 -31.06 3.08
C PHE A 339 -24.81 -30.21 3.54
N ALA A 340 -23.67 -30.86 3.78
CA ALA A 340 -22.46 -30.16 4.17
C ALA A 340 -21.94 -29.29 3.03
N VAL A 341 -21.63 -28.02 3.33
CA VAL A 341 -21.09 -27.05 2.38
C VAL A 341 -19.76 -26.47 2.87
N MET A 342 -19.01 -25.84 1.96
CA MET A 342 -17.73 -25.22 2.31
C MET A 342 -17.91 -23.79 2.80
N ARG A 343 -17.09 -23.39 3.78
CA ARG A 343 -16.85 -22.02 4.21
C ARG A 343 -15.36 -21.73 4.11
N ARG A 344 -14.98 -20.62 3.46
CA ARG A 344 -13.55 -20.27 3.21
C ARG A 344 -12.74 -21.43 2.59
N GLY A 345 -13.37 -22.26 1.77
CA GLY A 345 -12.73 -23.41 1.13
C GLY A 345 -12.68 -24.69 1.95
N ALA A 346 -13.24 -24.74 3.17
CA ALA A 346 -13.26 -25.95 4.01
C ALA A 346 -14.66 -26.38 4.45
N PHE A 347 -14.92 -27.69 4.57
CA PHE A 347 -16.22 -28.21 5.01
C PHE A 347 -16.40 -28.18 6.53
N GLN A 348 -15.29 -28.27 7.25
CA GLN A 348 -15.25 -28.41 8.70
C GLN A 348 -14.06 -27.60 9.27
N GLU A 349 -14.24 -27.01 10.44
CA GLU A 349 -13.16 -26.29 11.15
C GLU A 349 -13.06 -26.76 12.61
N LEU A 350 -11.84 -26.93 13.11
CA LEU A 350 -11.55 -27.08 14.55
C LEU A 350 -10.91 -25.80 15.05
N ARG A 351 -11.55 -25.15 16.03
CA ARG A 351 -11.02 -23.97 16.70
C ARG A 351 -10.58 -24.33 18.12
N GLU A 352 -9.35 -23.99 18.48
CA GLU A 352 -8.82 -24.15 19.84
C GLU A 352 -8.53 -22.78 20.46
N MET A 353 -8.90 -22.61 21.73
CA MET A 353 -8.75 -21.34 22.43
C MET A 353 -7.57 -21.36 23.41
N GLY A 354 -6.97 -20.18 23.61
CA GLY A 354 -6.03 -19.91 24.67
C GLY A 354 -6.71 -19.72 26.03
N ASP A 355 -5.90 -19.46 27.05
CA ASP A 355 -6.43 -19.19 28.41
C ASP A 355 -7.17 -17.85 28.50
N ASN A 356 -6.84 -16.90 27.62
CA ASN A 356 -7.56 -15.64 27.42
C ASN A 356 -8.88 -15.79 26.63
N LYS A 357 -9.32 -17.03 26.33
CA LYS A 357 -10.53 -17.37 25.55
C LYS A 357 -10.51 -16.91 24.08
N VAL A 358 -9.40 -16.31 23.62
CA VAL A 358 -9.17 -15.96 22.22
C VAL A 358 -8.73 -17.21 21.47
N THR A 359 -9.05 -17.26 20.18
CA THR A 359 -8.60 -18.36 19.32
C THR A 359 -7.10 -18.34 19.16
N LYS A 360 -6.44 -19.45 19.51
CA LYS A 360 -5.01 -19.65 19.28
C LYS A 360 -4.72 -20.58 18.11
N LYS A 361 -5.71 -21.36 17.64
CA LYS A 361 -5.52 -22.30 16.54
C LYS A 361 -6.81 -22.56 15.77
N ILE A 362 -6.69 -22.66 14.45
CA ILE A 362 -7.76 -23.11 13.55
C ILE A 362 -7.19 -24.21 12.66
N SER A 363 -7.92 -25.32 12.49
CA SER A 363 -7.57 -26.40 11.55
C SER A 363 -8.76 -26.69 10.63
N TYR A 364 -8.48 -26.95 9.35
CA TYR A 364 -9.50 -27.14 8.31
C TYR A 364 -9.57 -28.58 7.79
N PHE A 365 -10.78 -29.07 7.57
CA PHE A 365 -11.01 -30.45 7.14
C PHE A 365 -12.05 -30.58 6.03
N ASP A 366 -11.90 -31.63 5.23
CA ASP A 366 -12.86 -32.04 4.21
C ASP A 366 -14.10 -32.70 4.81
N LYS A 367 -15.08 -33.06 3.97
CA LYS A 367 -16.32 -33.73 4.39
C LYS A 367 -16.12 -35.07 5.13
N SER A 368 -14.95 -35.68 4.98
CA SER A 368 -14.58 -36.95 5.62
C SER A 368 -13.74 -36.76 6.89
N GLY A 369 -13.50 -35.51 7.30
CA GLY A 369 -12.69 -35.16 8.46
C GLY A 369 -11.18 -35.25 8.21
N LYS A 370 -10.73 -35.30 6.95
CA LYS A 370 -9.30 -35.27 6.63
C LYS A 370 -8.80 -33.82 6.51
N PRO A 371 -7.58 -33.50 6.96
CA PRO A 371 -7.01 -32.17 6.79
C PRO A 371 -7.10 -31.70 5.35
N MET A 372 -7.55 -30.46 5.15
CA MET A 372 -7.58 -29.81 3.85
C MET A 372 -7.10 -28.38 3.95
N ARG A 373 -6.77 -27.79 2.80
CA ARG A 373 -6.39 -26.38 2.71
C ARG A 373 -7.64 -25.52 2.56
N ASP A 374 -7.60 -24.33 3.14
CA ASP A 374 -8.58 -23.28 2.97
C ASP A 374 -8.34 -22.48 1.68
N LYS A 375 -9.06 -21.36 1.51
CA LYS A 375 -8.96 -20.48 0.33
C LYS A 375 -7.59 -19.81 0.18
N ASP A 376 -6.86 -19.62 1.28
CA ASP A 376 -5.53 -19.00 1.32
C ASP A 376 -4.44 -20.10 1.39
N PHE A 377 -4.84 -21.34 1.08
CA PHE A 377 -4.03 -22.53 0.93
C PHE A 377 -3.31 -23.01 2.19
N ALA A 378 -3.70 -22.56 3.38
CA ALA A 378 -3.24 -23.12 4.64
C ALA A 378 -4.26 -24.15 5.18
N SER A 379 -3.77 -25.18 5.85
CA SER A 379 -4.62 -26.16 6.54
C SER A 379 -4.79 -25.83 8.00
N VAL A 380 -3.78 -25.21 8.62
CA VAL A 380 -3.79 -24.83 10.02
C VAL A 380 -3.22 -23.43 10.19
N TYR A 381 -3.85 -22.65 11.05
CA TYR A 381 -3.36 -21.36 11.53
C TYR A 381 -3.13 -21.46 13.03
N GLU A 382 -1.98 -21.01 13.52
CA GLU A 382 -1.71 -20.81 14.94
C GLU A 382 -1.42 -19.34 15.22
N TYR A 383 -2.04 -18.81 16.27
CA TYR A 383 -1.98 -17.41 16.67
C TYR A 383 -1.37 -17.28 18.06
N GLU A 384 -0.46 -16.34 18.22
CA GLU A 384 -0.07 -15.79 19.52
C GLU A 384 -0.69 -14.38 19.61
N SER A 385 -1.25 -14.03 20.76
CA SER A 385 -1.89 -12.75 21.00
C SER A 385 -1.38 -12.10 22.27
N ASP A 386 -1.41 -10.77 22.32
CA ASP A 386 -1.08 -10.00 23.52
C ASP A 386 -2.27 -9.85 24.48
N GLU A 387 -2.05 -9.11 25.57
CA GLU A 387 -3.07 -8.79 26.58
C GLU A 387 -4.20 -7.90 26.06
N ASN A 388 -3.97 -7.18 24.95
CA ASN A 388 -4.95 -6.33 24.27
C ASN A 388 -5.74 -7.08 23.19
N LEU A 389 -5.68 -8.43 23.18
CA LEU A 389 -6.39 -9.30 22.24
C LEU A 389 -5.89 -9.20 20.79
N MET A 390 -4.75 -8.57 20.55
CA MET A 390 -4.19 -8.41 19.21
C MET A 390 -3.29 -9.58 18.87
N VAL A 391 -3.35 -10.06 17.63
CA VAL A 391 -2.44 -11.10 17.14
C VAL A 391 -1.04 -10.51 17.00
N THR A 392 -0.07 -11.05 17.72
CA THR A 392 1.35 -10.65 17.63
C THR A 392 2.16 -11.63 16.79
N LYS A 393 1.64 -12.83 16.57
CA LYS A 393 2.29 -13.82 15.71
C LYS A 393 1.27 -14.73 15.04
N LEU A 394 1.52 -15.02 13.77
CA LEU A 394 0.80 -16.00 12.98
C LEU A 394 1.76 -17.07 12.45
N LYS A 395 1.39 -18.34 12.57
CA LYS A 395 2.06 -19.47 11.94
C LYS A 395 1.06 -20.21 11.07
N GLN A 396 1.44 -20.55 9.85
CA GLN A 396 0.58 -21.27 8.91
C GLN A 396 1.19 -22.62 8.56
N PHE A 397 0.36 -23.66 8.48
CA PHE A 397 0.79 -25.03 8.16
C PHE A 397 -0.04 -25.63 7.03
N ASP A 398 0.58 -26.51 6.25
CA ASP A 398 -0.06 -27.32 5.23
C ASP A 398 -0.76 -28.56 5.83
N VAL A 399 -1.32 -29.41 4.95
CA VAL A 399 -2.06 -30.62 5.32
C VAL A 399 -1.21 -31.70 5.98
N ASP A 400 0.12 -31.65 5.80
CA ASP A 400 1.08 -32.59 6.36
C ASP A 400 1.65 -32.08 7.70
N GLY A 401 1.21 -30.89 8.15
CA GLY A 401 1.70 -30.23 9.37
C GLY A 401 3.05 -29.55 9.21
N ASN A 402 3.55 -29.42 7.97
CA ASN A 402 4.71 -28.58 7.67
C ASN A 402 4.26 -27.14 7.51
N TYR A 403 5.15 -26.16 7.64
CA TYR A 403 4.75 -24.77 7.43
C TYR A 403 4.24 -24.55 5.99
N SER A 404 3.13 -23.81 5.87
CA SER A 404 2.47 -23.54 4.59
C SER A 404 3.39 -22.67 3.72
N ILE A 405 3.56 -23.07 2.47
CA ILE A 405 4.39 -22.36 1.48
C ILE A 405 3.61 -21.18 0.86
N VAL A 406 2.33 -21.03 1.19
CA VAL A 406 1.45 -20.16 0.42
C VAL A 406 1.31 -18.80 1.08
N LEU A 407 1.88 -17.82 0.38
CA LEU A 407 1.79 -16.38 0.56
C LEU A 407 2.61 -15.84 1.75
N ASP A 408 3.73 -15.23 1.38
CA ASP A 408 4.42 -14.17 2.12
C ASP A 408 5.26 -14.51 3.36
N GLY A 409 5.12 -15.69 3.96
CA GLY A 409 6.07 -16.14 4.99
C GLY A 409 5.55 -17.31 5.83
N TYR A 410 6.44 -18.10 6.45
CA TYR A 410 6.03 -19.24 7.28
C TYR A 410 5.52 -18.80 8.66
N ILE A 411 6.11 -17.71 9.16
CA ILE A 411 5.78 -17.07 10.42
C ILE A 411 5.72 -15.58 10.16
N THR A 412 4.59 -14.95 10.51
CA THR A 412 4.43 -13.50 10.47
C THR A 412 4.39 -12.98 11.89
N VAL A 413 5.19 -11.96 12.19
CA VAL A 413 5.20 -11.27 13.49
C VAL A 413 4.63 -9.87 13.28
N TYR A 414 3.70 -9.48 14.14
CA TYR A 414 3.03 -8.18 14.10
C TYR A 414 3.41 -7.33 15.30
N GLU A 415 3.53 -6.03 15.07
CA GLU A 415 3.62 -5.01 16.11
C GLU A 415 2.40 -4.08 15.96
N HIS A 416 1.88 -3.55 17.06
CA HIS A 416 0.70 -2.67 17.06
C HIS A 416 1.00 -1.36 17.81
N ASP A 417 0.32 -0.28 17.42
CA ASP A 417 0.35 0.99 18.14
C ASP A 417 -0.58 0.99 19.36
N GLU A 418 -0.60 2.12 20.06
CA GLU A 418 -1.41 2.37 21.25
C GLU A 418 -2.92 2.39 20.95
N ARG A 419 -3.32 2.40 19.67
CA ARG A 419 -4.71 2.38 19.21
C ARG A 419 -5.12 1.02 18.66
N GLY A 420 -4.19 0.06 18.62
CA GLY A 420 -4.40 -1.29 18.10
C GLY A 420 -4.31 -1.40 16.58
N ASN A 421 -3.68 -0.44 15.90
CA ASN A 421 -3.36 -0.53 14.47
C ASN A 421 -2.01 -1.24 14.29
N THR A 422 -1.90 -2.10 13.27
CA THR A 422 -0.66 -2.83 12.99
C THR A 422 0.41 -1.90 12.43
N THR A 423 1.48 -1.66 13.18
CA THR A 423 2.61 -0.78 12.81
C THR A 423 3.74 -1.52 12.10
N SER A 424 3.74 -2.85 12.15
CA SER A 424 4.72 -3.65 11.43
C SER A 424 4.22 -5.07 11.19
N GLU A 425 4.66 -5.64 10.08
CA GLU A 425 4.63 -7.08 9.81
C GLU A 425 6.01 -7.53 9.33
N ALA A 426 6.51 -8.64 9.89
CA ALA A 426 7.81 -9.19 9.53
C ALA A 426 7.76 -10.70 9.32
N TYR A 427 8.48 -11.19 8.32
CA TYR A 427 8.38 -12.58 7.84
C TYR A 427 9.60 -13.41 8.22
N PHE A 428 9.35 -14.60 8.78
CA PHE A 428 10.39 -15.51 9.25
C PHE A 428 10.18 -16.93 8.74
N ASP A 429 11.30 -17.66 8.60
CA ASP A 429 11.28 -19.09 8.35
C ASP A 429 10.91 -19.89 9.61
N LYS A 430 10.79 -21.21 9.44
CA LYS A 430 10.52 -22.16 10.52
C LYS A 430 11.57 -22.18 11.64
N LEU A 431 12.77 -21.68 11.39
CA LEU A 431 13.87 -21.57 12.36
C LEU A 431 13.90 -20.20 13.03
N GLY A 432 13.03 -19.27 12.62
CA GLY A 432 13.00 -17.90 13.10
C GLY A 432 14.02 -16.98 12.40
N ASN A 433 14.63 -17.41 11.29
CA ASN A 433 15.47 -16.53 10.48
C ASN A 433 14.59 -15.63 9.61
N LYS A 434 15.07 -14.41 9.35
CA LYS A 434 14.40 -13.47 8.46
C LYS A 434 14.34 -14.02 7.04
N VAL A 435 13.18 -13.90 6.42
CA VAL A 435 12.98 -14.21 5.00
C VAL A 435 12.24 -13.07 4.32
N ALA A 436 12.36 -12.99 3.00
CA ALA A 436 11.55 -12.11 2.18
C ALA A 436 10.27 -12.82 1.75
N ASN A 437 9.19 -12.05 1.62
CA ASN A 437 7.95 -12.46 0.98
C ASN A 437 8.10 -12.50 -0.55
N VAL A 438 6.99 -12.72 -1.29
CA VAL A 438 7.04 -12.84 -2.76
C VAL A 438 7.46 -11.55 -3.47
N ASN A 439 7.37 -10.41 -2.78
CA ASN A 439 7.74 -9.09 -3.29
C ASN A 439 9.19 -8.71 -2.94
N GLY A 440 9.97 -9.62 -2.36
CA GLY A 440 11.34 -9.35 -1.94
C GLY A 440 11.46 -8.56 -0.63
N VAL A 441 10.38 -8.47 0.16
CA VAL A 441 10.30 -7.67 1.39
C VAL A 441 10.27 -8.56 2.63
N HIS A 442 11.14 -8.27 3.61
CA HIS A 442 11.15 -8.97 4.91
C HIS A 442 10.24 -8.30 5.94
N LYS A 443 10.22 -6.97 5.97
CA LYS A 443 9.44 -6.20 6.94
C LYS A 443 8.74 -5.04 6.26
N TYR A 444 7.46 -4.89 6.53
CA TYR A 444 6.72 -3.65 6.30
C TYR A 444 6.54 -2.91 7.61
N THR A 445 6.59 -1.57 7.58
CA THR A 445 6.19 -0.72 8.70
C THR A 445 5.11 0.24 8.25
N TYR A 446 4.16 0.54 9.14
CA TYR A 446 3.00 1.38 8.86
C TYR A 446 2.87 2.50 9.91
N THR A 447 2.38 3.65 9.48
CA THR A 447 2.04 4.79 10.34
C THR A 447 0.61 5.22 10.07
N TYR A 448 -0.14 5.62 11.11
CA TYR A 448 -1.54 5.99 11.00
C TYR A 448 -1.80 7.40 11.52
N ASP A 449 -2.81 8.06 10.95
CA ASP A 449 -3.38 9.27 11.57
C ASP A 449 -4.34 8.90 12.72
N LEU A 450 -4.92 9.92 13.37
CA LEU A 450 -5.89 9.69 14.45
C LEU A 450 -7.16 8.96 13.97
N TYR A 451 -7.51 9.06 12.69
CA TYR A 451 -8.68 8.40 12.11
C TYR A 451 -8.39 6.96 11.67
N ASP A 452 -7.24 6.39 12.06
CA ASP A 452 -6.73 5.07 11.68
C ASP A 452 -6.48 4.90 10.17
N ASN A 453 -6.32 6.00 9.42
CA ASN A 453 -5.91 5.91 8.03
C ASN A 453 -4.40 5.70 7.95
N CYS A 454 -3.95 4.70 7.17
CA CYS A 454 -2.51 4.47 6.94
C CYS A 454 -1.92 5.63 6.13
N THR A 455 -1.02 6.40 6.74
CA THR A 455 -0.38 7.58 6.15
C THR A 455 1.03 7.33 5.62
N ASP A 456 1.70 6.28 6.08
CA ASP A 456 3.06 5.92 5.67
C ASP A 456 3.18 4.39 5.66
N MET A 457 3.76 3.83 4.61
CA MET A 457 4.19 2.43 4.54
C MET A 457 5.63 2.38 4.04
N ARG A 458 6.51 1.60 4.70
CA ARG A 458 7.93 1.42 4.29
C ARG A 458 8.31 -0.05 4.22
N LYS A 459 9.23 -0.38 3.31
CA LYS A 459 9.70 -1.76 3.02
C LYS A 459 11.17 -1.97 3.37
N PHE A 460 11.48 -3.07 4.03
CA PHE A 460 12.84 -3.43 4.42
C PHE A 460 13.19 -4.86 4.00
N ASN A 461 14.43 -5.06 3.54
CA ASN A 461 14.92 -6.39 3.19
C ASN A 461 15.38 -7.18 4.44
N ILE A 462 15.89 -8.40 4.23
CA ILE A 462 16.34 -9.29 5.31
C ILE A 462 17.48 -8.71 6.17
N ARG A 463 18.19 -7.69 5.67
CA ARG A 463 19.25 -6.95 6.40
C ARG A 463 18.70 -5.75 7.18
N ASN A 464 17.38 -5.52 7.17
CA ASN A 464 16.71 -4.32 7.67
C ASN A 464 17.12 -3.03 6.94
N LEU A 465 17.62 -3.13 5.71
CA LEU A 465 17.89 -1.97 4.87
C LEU A 465 16.66 -1.63 4.04
N PRO A 466 16.41 -0.33 3.74
CA PRO A 466 15.39 0.06 2.78
C PRO A 466 15.53 -0.73 1.47
N THR A 467 14.41 -1.27 0.99
CA THR A 467 14.36 -1.97 -0.31
C THR A 467 13.15 -1.49 -1.10
N LYS A 468 13.26 -1.50 -2.42
CA LYS A 468 12.16 -1.16 -3.32
C LYS A 468 11.18 -2.32 -3.54
N GLY A 469 11.63 -3.55 -3.30
CA GLY A 469 10.88 -4.76 -3.63
C GLY A 469 10.56 -4.86 -5.12
N SER A 470 9.62 -5.74 -5.49
CA SER A 470 9.19 -5.94 -6.88
C SER A 470 8.45 -4.74 -7.49
N ASP A 471 7.82 -3.90 -6.66
CA ASP A 471 7.02 -2.76 -7.13
C ASP A 471 7.85 -1.47 -7.31
N ASP A 472 9.18 -1.56 -7.16
CA ASP A 472 10.15 -0.50 -7.41
C ASP A 472 9.96 0.79 -6.56
N TYR A 473 9.49 0.69 -5.31
CA TYR A 473 9.50 1.83 -4.38
C TYR A 473 9.64 1.37 -2.93
N HIS A 474 10.31 2.18 -2.10
CA HIS A 474 10.53 1.89 -0.68
C HIS A 474 9.38 2.34 0.21
N GLN A 475 8.84 3.54 -0.04
CA GLN A 475 7.87 4.19 0.84
C GLN A 475 6.65 4.68 0.07
N LEU A 476 5.45 4.48 0.61
CA LEU A 476 4.20 5.08 0.16
C LEU A 476 3.71 6.05 1.24
N VAL A 477 3.39 7.28 0.85
CA VAL A 477 2.78 8.30 1.73
C VAL A 477 1.40 8.66 1.20
N ASN A 478 0.40 8.59 2.07
CA ASN A 478 -0.96 9.06 1.80
C ASN A 478 -1.39 10.07 2.88
N LEU A 479 -1.96 11.19 2.48
CA LEU A 479 -2.62 12.12 3.39
C LEU A 479 -4.11 12.16 3.11
N TYR A 480 -4.89 12.42 4.16
CA TYR A 480 -6.34 12.36 4.12
C TYR A 480 -6.94 13.68 4.61
N ASP A 481 -8.12 14.02 4.10
CA ASP A 481 -8.96 15.03 4.74
C ASP A 481 -9.79 14.43 5.89
N THR A 482 -10.58 15.27 6.55
CA THR A 482 -11.43 14.88 7.68
C THR A 482 -12.58 13.94 7.29
N LEU A 483 -12.82 13.72 6.00
CA LEU A 483 -13.80 12.75 5.48
C LEU A 483 -13.14 11.42 5.09
N GLY A 484 -11.82 11.27 5.30
CA GLY A 484 -11.06 10.07 4.95
C GLY A 484 -10.75 9.96 3.45
N ARG A 485 -10.84 11.06 2.69
CA ARG A 485 -10.50 11.07 1.26
C ARG A 485 -9.02 11.39 1.09
N ILE A 486 -8.32 10.65 0.24
CA ILE A 486 -6.90 10.89 -0.06
C ILE A 486 -6.74 12.25 -0.75
N THR A 487 -6.02 13.17 -0.09
CA THR A 487 -5.66 14.51 -0.60
C THR A 487 -4.23 14.56 -1.13
N PHE A 488 -3.39 13.60 -0.77
CA PHE A 488 -2.03 13.48 -1.30
C PHE A 488 -1.63 12.01 -1.36
N SER A 489 -0.95 11.60 -2.43
CA SER A 489 -0.37 10.25 -2.57
C SER A 489 0.97 10.32 -3.29
N ALA A 490 1.99 9.66 -2.75
CA ALA A 490 3.32 9.66 -3.32
C ALA A 490 4.09 8.38 -2.99
N ASN A 491 4.82 7.86 -3.98
CA ASN A 491 5.79 6.77 -3.80
C ASN A 491 7.19 7.35 -3.75
N TYR A 492 8.05 6.84 -2.87
CA TYR A 492 9.42 7.30 -2.72
C TYR A 492 10.41 6.12 -2.79
N TYR A 493 11.54 6.36 -3.43
CA TYR A 493 12.77 5.59 -3.21
C TYR A 493 13.33 5.88 -1.79
N PRO A 494 14.29 5.09 -1.28
CA PRO A 494 14.94 5.40 0.00
C PRO A 494 15.46 6.84 0.08
N ASN A 495 15.54 7.39 1.29
CA ASN A 495 15.93 8.79 1.58
C ASN A 495 14.97 9.86 1.02
N TYR A 496 13.66 9.58 1.00
CA TYR A 496 12.61 10.55 0.61
C TYR A 496 12.78 11.13 -0.80
N VAL A 497 13.38 10.38 -1.71
CA VAL A 497 13.45 10.73 -3.13
C VAL A 497 12.13 10.31 -3.78
N LEU A 498 11.37 11.27 -4.31
CA LEU A 498 10.09 10.98 -4.95
C LEU A 498 10.27 10.01 -6.13
N LYS A 499 9.34 9.09 -6.38
CA LYS A 499 9.37 8.23 -7.55
C LYS A 499 8.42 8.78 -8.59
N PHE A 500 8.94 8.96 -9.80
CA PHE A 500 8.14 9.29 -10.97
C PHE A 500 7.76 8.00 -11.72
N THR A 501 6.62 8.03 -12.41
CA THR A 501 6.27 7.04 -13.43
C THR A 501 7.08 7.27 -14.70
N ASP A 502 7.04 6.31 -15.63
CA ASP A 502 7.70 6.44 -16.94
C ASP A 502 7.18 7.64 -17.73
N ASN A 503 5.92 8.05 -17.52
CA ASN A 503 5.32 9.24 -18.13
C ASN A 503 5.63 10.54 -17.37
N LYS A 504 6.51 10.51 -16.36
CA LYS A 504 6.81 11.63 -15.46
C LYS A 504 5.64 12.13 -14.60
N ASP A 505 4.76 11.23 -14.16
CA ASP A 505 3.85 11.53 -13.05
C ASP A 505 4.56 11.30 -11.72
N GLY A 506 4.63 12.32 -10.86
CA GLY A 506 5.24 12.27 -9.53
C GLY A 506 4.20 11.96 -8.46
N ALA A 507 4.07 12.87 -7.49
CA ALA A 507 3.05 12.79 -6.47
C ALA A 507 1.71 13.32 -6.98
N THR A 508 0.61 12.79 -6.45
CA THR A 508 -0.74 13.27 -6.77
C THR A 508 -1.28 14.08 -5.60
N ALA A 509 -1.65 15.34 -5.84
CA ALA A 509 -2.37 16.17 -4.88
C ALA A 509 -3.83 16.38 -5.32
N LYS A 510 -4.79 16.13 -4.44
CA LYS A 510 -6.23 16.24 -4.70
C LYS A 510 -6.89 17.29 -3.84
N GLU A 511 -7.68 18.14 -4.49
CA GLU A 511 -8.53 19.14 -3.86
C GLU A 511 -9.99 18.83 -4.19
N PHE A 512 -10.78 18.57 -3.16
CA PHE A 512 -12.21 18.26 -3.28
C PHE A 512 -13.03 19.54 -3.11
N LEU A 513 -13.59 20.04 -4.21
CA LEU A 513 -14.39 21.25 -4.24
C LEU A 513 -15.87 20.91 -4.10
N GLY A 514 -16.33 20.84 -2.85
CA GLY A 514 -17.67 20.39 -2.52
C GLY A 514 -17.86 18.89 -2.79
N ASP A 515 -19.04 18.53 -3.28
CA ASP A 515 -19.45 17.14 -3.44
C ASP A 515 -19.27 16.56 -4.85
N SER A 516 -19.09 17.41 -5.85
CA SER A 516 -19.20 17.06 -7.27
C SER A 516 -17.96 17.36 -8.10
N LEU A 517 -16.90 17.91 -7.50
CA LEU A 517 -15.72 18.33 -8.24
C LEU A 517 -14.42 17.96 -7.51
N VAL A 518 -13.48 17.35 -8.24
CA VAL A 518 -12.15 17.03 -7.76
C VAL A 518 -11.12 17.60 -8.72
N ASN A 519 -10.22 18.40 -8.18
CA ASN A 519 -9.03 18.90 -8.85
C ASN A 519 -7.87 17.98 -8.47
N ILE A 520 -7.12 17.48 -9.45
CA ILE A 520 -6.00 16.56 -9.27
C ILE A 520 -4.78 17.20 -9.92
N LYS A 521 -3.68 17.34 -9.17
CA LYS A 521 -2.41 17.91 -9.63
C LYS A 521 -1.32 16.84 -9.61
N ASN A 522 -0.53 16.79 -10.67
CA ASN A 522 0.78 16.14 -10.67
C ASN A 522 1.77 17.12 -10.00
N VAL A 523 2.41 16.70 -8.90
CA VAL A 523 3.31 17.56 -8.13
C VAL A 523 4.66 16.88 -7.89
N ASP A 524 5.70 17.70 -7.81
CA ASP A 524 7.06 17.25 -7.53
C ASP A 524 7.32 17.05 -6.03
N ALA A 525 8.57 16.78 -5.66
CA ALA A 525 8.91 16.52 -4.26
C ALA A 525 8.76 17.77 -3.39
N TYR A 526 8.64 18.98 -3.93
CA TYR A 526 8.41 20.24 -3.22
C TYR A 526 6.92 20.64 -3.19
N GLY A 527 6.04 19.85 -3.82
CA GLY A 527 4.61 20.16 -3.94
C GLY A 527 4.30 21.15 -5.07
N MET A 528 5.27 21.43 -5.94
CA MET A 528 5.10 22.29 -7.10
C MET A 528 4.45 21.51 -8.24
N GLU A 529 3.49 22.12 -8.92
CA GLU A 529 2.81 21.50 -10.06
C GLU A 529 3.81 21.23 -11.20
N THR A 530 3.85 19.98 -11.68
CA THR A 530 4.77 19.53 -12.73
C THR A 530 4.00 18.90 -13.89
N VAL A 531 4.60 18.97 -15.08
CA VAL A 531 4.02 18.47 -16.33
C VAL A 531 4.60 17.10 -16.63
N ASN A 532 3.74 16.17 -17.02
CA ASN A 532 4.12 14.83 -17.45
C ASN A 532 4.47 14.82 -18.95
N ASP A 533 4.95 13.70 -19.51
CA ASP A 533 5.38 13.63 -20.92
C ASP A 533 4.25 13.86 -21.95
N LEU A 534 3.00 13.86 -21.51
CA LEU A 534 1.82 14.16 -22.32
C LEU A 534 1.40 15.64 -22.24
N GLY A 535 2.17 16.47 -21.54
CA GLY A 535 1.81 17.88 -21.32
C GLY A 535 0.75 18.06 -20.22
N ILE A 536 0.42 17.02 -19.44
CA ILE A 536 -0.62 17.06 -18.41
C ILE A 536 0.02 17.36 -17.05
N SER A 537 -0.45 18.39 -16.37
CA SER A 537 -0.12 18.69 -14.96
C SER A 537 -1.34 18.68 -14.04
N PHE A 538 -2.54 18.77 -14.62
CA PHE A 538 -3.78 18.94 -13.88
C PHE A 538 -4.94 18.21 -14.54
N THR A 539 -5.71 17.49 -13.73
CA THR A 539 -6.91 16.78 -14.15
C THR A 539 -8.10 17.27 -13.34
N LYS A 540 -9.23 17.49 -14.01
CA LYS A 540 -10.48 17.91 -13.39
C LYS A 540 -11.54 16.84 -13.55
N GLN A 541 -11.98 16.26 -12.43
CA GLN A 541 -13.01 15.22 -12.40
C GLN A 541 -14.34 15.75 -11.86
N PHE A 542 -15.43 15.49 -12.57
CA PHE A 542 -16.79 15.80 -12.15
C PHE A 542 -17.45 14.53 -11.64
N LEU A 543 -18.03 14.59 -10.46
CA LEU A 543 -18.67 13.45 -9.78
C LEU A 543 -20.19 13.60 -9.78
N ASN A 544 -20.89 12.47 -9.90
CA ASN A 544 -22.33 12.42 -9.63
C ASN A 544 -22.63 12.26 -8.13
N ALA A 545 -23.91 12.12 -7.77
CA ALA A 545 -24.35 11.95 -6.38
C ALA A 545 -23.83 10.67 -5.71
N LYS A 546 -23.51 9.62 -6.49
CA LYS A 546 -22.88 8.37 -6.03
C LYS A 546 -21.35 8.45 -5.95
N LYS A 547 -20.77 9.63 -6.18
CA LYS A 547 -19.31 9.90 -6.23
C LYS A 547 -18.57 9.22 -7.39
N GLU A 548 -19.29 8.83 -8.43
CA GLU A 548 -18.72 8.25 -9.66
C GLU A 548 -18.29 9.37 -10.62
N VAL A 549 -17.15 9.23 -11.28
CA VAL A 549 -16.62 10.22 -12.25
C VAL A 549 -17.46 10.20 -13.52
N VAL A 550 -18.17 11.28 -13.83
CA VAL A 550 -18.99 11.44 -15.06
C VAL A 550 -18.29 12.22 -16.16
N LYS A 551 -17.23 12.95 -15.82
CA LYS A 551 -16.38 13.67 -16.79
C LYS A 551 -14.99 13.88 -16.22
N GLU A 552 -13.98 13.74 -17.06
CA GLU A 552 -12.57 13.96 -16.70
C GLU A 552 -11.86 14.76 -17.78
N GLN A 553 -11.25 15.89 -17.41
CA GLN A 553 -10.62 16.84 -18.33
C GLN A 553 -9.13 17.01 -18.01
N PHE A 554 -8.29 17.08 -19.04
CA PHE A 554 -6.83 17.16 -18.91
C PHE A 554 -6.29 18.55 -19.28
N PHE A 555 -5.40 19.07 -18.44
CA PHE A 555 -4.81 20.39 -18.59
C PHE A 555 -3.31 20.35 -18.29
N GLY A 556 -2.56 21.22 -18.96
CA GLY A 556 -1.17 21.52 -18.63
C GLY A 556 -1.08 22.68 -17.65
N THR A 557 0.12 23.25 -17.57
CA THR A 557 0.38 24.45 -16.76
C THR A 557 -0.49 25.62 -17.21
N GLU A 558 -0.78 26.52 -16.28
CA GLU A 558 -1.66 27.68 -16.49
C GLU A 558 -3.11 27.34 -16.90
N ARG A 559 -3.52 26.07 -16.75
CA ARG A 559 -4.87 25.56 -17.09
C ARG A 559 -5.17 25.59 -18.60
N ASN A 560 -4.13 25.55 -19.44
CA ASN A 560 -4.26 25.31 -20.87
C ASN A 560 -4.64 23.84 -21.15
N TRP A 561 -5.36 23.56 -22.24
CA TRP A 561 -5.76 22.19 -22.58
C TRP A 561 -4.54 21.31 -22.88
N ALA A 562 -4.49 20.13 -22.24
CA ALA A 562 -3.56 19.06 -22.56
C ALA A 562 -4.31 17.87 -23.16
N LYS A 563 -3.58 16.86 -23.62
CA LYS A 563 -4.16 15.69 -24.28
C LYS A 563 -3.48 14.42 -23.80
N THR A 564 -4.23 13.33 -23.77
CA THR A 564 -3.65 11.98 -23.63
C THR A 564 -2.81 11.61 -24.86
N GLU A 565 -2.06 10.51 -24.79
CA GLU A 565 -1.29 9.95 -25.93
C GLU A 565 -2.11 9.85 -27.22
N ASN A 566 -3.39 9.49 -27.09
CA ASN A 566 -4.32 9.36 -28.22
C ASN A 566 -4.97 10.70 -28.66
N GLY A 567 -4.48 11.83 -28.15
CA GLY A 567 -4.95 13.18 -28.49
C GLY A 567 -6.29 13.56 -27.88
N VAL A 568 -6.79 12.82 -26.88
CA VAL A 568 -8.08 13.10 -26.20
C VAL A 568 -7.89 14.19 -25.15
N GLY A 569 -8.72 15.24 -25.18
CA GLY A 569 -8.72 16.34 -24.21
C GLY A 569 -9.60 16.10 -22.99
N PHE A 570 -10.71 15.37 -23.15
CA PHE A 570 -11.52 14.91 -22.01
C PHE A 570 -12.37 13.68 -22.35
N TYR A 571 -12.77 12.95 -21.32
CA TYR A 571 -13.71 11.84 -21.40
C TYR A 571 -15.03 12.16 -20.68
N THR A 572 -16.13 11.57 -21.12
CA THR A 572 -17.38 11.50 -20.35
C THR A 572 -17.77 10.05 -20.11
N TYR A 573 -18.46 9.82 -18.99
CA TYR A 573 -18.82 8.49 -18.51
C TYR A 573 -20.31 8.45 -18.14
N LYS A 574 -20.97 7.32 -18.37
CA LYS A 574 -22.32 7.03 -17.84
C LYS A 574 -22.31 5.73 -17.06
N TYR A 575 -23.23 5.62 -16.10
CA TYR A 575 -23.39 4.48 -15.21
C TYR A 575 -24.85 4.03 -15.17
N ASP A 576 -25.09 2.74 -14.93
CA ASP A 576 -26.40 2.23 -14.56
C ASP A 576 -26.70 2.47 -13.07
N GLU A 577 -27.92 2.14 -12.61
CA GLU A 577 -28.29 2.32 -11.19
C GLU A 577 -27.49 1.45 -10.21
N ARG A 578 -26.83 0.41 -10.70
CA ARG A 578 -25.98 -0.50 -9.90
C ARG A 578 -24.52 -0.03 -9.85
N GLY A 579 -24.19 1.06 -10.54
CA GLY A 579 -22.83 1.64 -10.61
C GLY A 579 -21.95 1.02 -11.69
N ASN A 580 -22.52 0.26 -12.62
CA ASN A 580 -21.76 -0.28 -13.74
C ASN A 580 -21.58 0.81 -14.82
N GLN A 581 -20.36 1.05 -15.27
CA GLN A 581 -20.07 2.00 -16.36
C GLN A 581 -20.68 1.49 -17.67
N THR A 582 -21.65 2.20 -18.25
CA THR A 582 -22.38 1.80 -19.46
C THR A 582 -21.91 2.50 -20.72
N GLU A 583 -21.21 3.64 -20.59
CA GLU A 583 -20.71 4.40 -21.74
C GLU A 583 -19.44 5.19 -21.38
N LEU A 584 -18.52 5.30 -22.35
CA LEU A 584 -17.35 6.16 -22.37
C LEU A 584 -17.28 6.86 -23.72
N ILE A 585 -17.15 8.19 -23.73
CA ILE A 585 -16.96 8.96 -24.96
C ILE A 585 -15.71 9.84 -24.83
N ALA A 586 -14.87 9.83 -25.86
CA ALA A 586 -13.67 10.65 -25.97
C ALA A 586 -13.94 11.93 -26.78
N TYR A 587 -13.41 13.07 -26.30
CA TYR A 587 -13.56 14.38 -26.93
C TYR A 587 -12.23 15.10 -27.10
N ASP A 588 -12.13 15.94 -28.12
CA ASP A 588 -11.09 16.94 -28.24
C ASP A 588 -11.32 18.14 -27.28
N SER A 589 -10.39 19.09 -27.25
CA SER A 589 -10.48 20.29 -26.40
C SER A 589 -11.58 21.27 -26.82
N LEU A 590 -12.18 21.11 -28.01
CA LEU A 590 -13.31 21.90 -28.49
C LEU A 590 -14.66 21.24 -28.14
N GLY A 591 -14.64 20.05 -27.52
CA GLY A 591 -15.84 19.29 -27.19
C GLY A 591 -16.43 18.51 -28.37
N LYS A 592 -15.65 18.28 -29.44
CA LYS A 592 -16.04 17.38 -30.53
C LYS A 592 -15.59 15.97 -30.21
N THR A 593 -16.41 14.98 -30.56
CA THR A 593 -16.06 13.56 -30.42
C THR A 593 -14.79 13.26 -31.21
N LYS A 594 -13.90 12.45 -30.64
CA LYS A 594 -12.60 12.11 -31.23
C LYS A 594 -12.29 10.64 -31.03
N ALA A 595 -11.79 9.99 -32.06
CA ALA A 595 -11.29 8.62 -31.94
C ALA A 595 -10.00 8.56 -31.11
N TRP A 596 -9.91 7.58 -30.21
CA TRP A 596 -8.78 7.34 -29.30
C TRP A 596 -8.04 6.01 -29.59
N GLN A 597 -8.61 5.13 -30.38
CA GLN A 597 -7.95 3.92 -30.88
C GLN A 597 -8.61 3.53 -32.20
N GLU A 598 -7.85 3.43 -33.29
CA GLU A 598 -8.40 3.24 -34.64
C GLU A 598 -9.57 4.23 -34.88
N ASP A 599 -10.77 3.73 -35.22
CA ASP A 599 -11.97 4.55 -35.42
C ASP A 599 -12.79 4.77 -34.13
N VAL A 600 -12.38 4.22 -32.99
CA VAL A 600 -13.19 4.20 -31.76
C VAL A 600 -13.20 5.55 -31.05
N ALA A 601 -14.35 6.21 -30.99
CA ALA A 601 -14.59 7.40 -30.16
C ALA A 601 -15.45 7.10 -28.92
N THR A 602 -16.31 6.08 -29.01
CA THR A 602 -17.24 5.70 -27.94
C THR A 602 -17.18 4.20 -27.67
N SER A 603 -17.24 3.81 -26.40
CA SER A 603 -17.45 2.43 -25.97
C SER A 603 -18.72 2.33 -25.14
N ARG A 604 -19.57 1.33 -25.42
CA ARG A 604 -20.77 1.02 -24.63
C ARG A 604 -20.73 -0.41 -24.11
N TRP A 605 -21.25 -0.59 -22.89
CA TRP A 605 -21.21 -1.88 -22.19
C TRP A 605 -22.59 -2.34 -21.73
N GLU A 606 -22.82 -3.64 -21.81
CA GLU A 606 -24.02 -4.31 -21.30
C GLU A 606 -23.64 -5.31 -20.19
N TYR A 607 -24.51 -5.44 -19.19
CA TYR A 607 -24.25 -6.22 -17.98
C TYR A 607 -25.39 -7.19 -17.67
N ASP A 608 -25.06 -8.36 -17.14
CA ASP A 608 -26.06 -9.29 -16.60
C ASP A 608 -26.59 -8.86 -15.22
N LYS A 609 -27.43 -9.68 -14.60
CA LYS A 609 -28.00 -9.42 -13.26
C LYS A 609 -26.96 -9.46 -12.12
N ASN A 610 -25.81 -10.09 -12.34
CA ASN A 610 -24.72 -10.25 -11.37
C ASN A 610 -23.62 -9.19 -11.57
N ASN A 611 -23.86 -8.15 -12.37
CA ASN A 611 -22.90 -7.09 -12.74
C ASN A 611 -21.71 -7.59 -13.58
N ASN A 612 -21.83 -8.75 -14.25
CA ASN A 612 -20.81 -9.18 -15.19
C ASN A 612 -21.00 -8.48 -16.53
N ARG A 613 -19.92 -7.91 -17.09
CA ARG A 613 -19.93 -7.27 -18.41
C ARG A 613 -20.08 -8.32 -19.51
N ILE A 614 -21.27 -8.44 -20.09
CA ILE A 614 -21.59 -9.45 -21.12
C ILE A 614 -21.32 -8.97 -22.54
N LYS A 615 -21.18 -7.65 -22.76
CA LYS A 615 -20.90 -7.12 -24.09
C LYS A 615 -20.18 -5.77 -24.06
N THR A 616 -19.31 -5.56 -25.03
CA THR A 616 -18.71 -4.27 -25.40
C THR A 616 -19.06 -3.96 -26.86
N THR A 617 -19.46 -2.72 -27.17
CA THR A 617 -19.67 -2.24 -28.55
C THR A 617 -18.91 -0.93 -28.77
N TYR A 618 -18.21 -0.83 -29.89
CA TYR A 618 -17.41 0.34 -30.27
C TYR A 618 -18.10 1.19 -31.34
N PHE A 619 -18.00 2.51 -31.20
CA PHE A 619 -18.60 3.47 -32.13
C PHE A 619 -17.63 4.57 -32.54
N THR A 620 -17.84 5.09 -33.75
CA THR A 620 -17.07 6.17 -34.37
C THR A 620 -17.43 7.53 -33.79
N VAL A 621 -16.78 8.59 -34.28
CA VAL A 621 -17.08 9.98 -33.91
C VAL A 621 -18.52 10.40 -34.26
N ASP A 622 -19.14 9.74 -35.24
CA ASP A 622 -20.50 10.00 -35.72
C ASP A 622 -21.55 9.06 -35.05
N ASP A 623 -21.14 8.32 -34.01
CA ASP A 623 -21.96 7.30 -33.32
C ASP A 623 -22.40 6.14 -34.24
N GLU A 624 -21.63 5.88 -35.30
CA GLU A 624 -21.75 4.69 -36.15
C GLU A 624 -20.87 3.56 -35.61
N LEU A 625 -21.03 2.33 -36.07
CA LEU A 625 -20.20 1.21 -35.61
C LEU A 625 -18.73 1.36 -36.04
N ALA A 626 -17.80 1.30 -35.09
CA ALA A 626 -16.37 1.44 -35.35
C ALA A 626 -15.68 0.09 -35.57
N ASP A 627 -14.63 0.08 -36.38
CA ASP A 627 -13.65 -1.00 -36.43
C ASP A 627 -12.54 -0.68 -35.39
N ALA A 628 -12.57 -1.36 -34.24
CA ALA A 628 -11.51 -1.23 -33.24
C ALA A 628 -10.29 -2.10 -33.62
N LEU A 629 -9.34 -2.23 -32.70
CA LEU A 629 -8.12 -3.03 -32.89
C LEU A 629 -8.45 -4.44 -33.44
N GLN A 630 -7.71 -4.84 -34.48
CA GLN A 630 -7.93 -6.10 -35.21
C GLN A 630 -9.34 -6.23 -35.83
N ASN A 631 -9.93 -5.11 -36.29
CA ASN A 631 -11.23 -5.03 -36.96
C ASN A 631 -12.39 -5.63 -36.13
N THR A 632 -12.35 -5.41 -34.81
CA THR A 632 -13.40 -5.90 -33.89
C THR A 632 -14.30 -4.75 -33.46
N THR A 633 -15.61 -4.88 -33.66
CA THR A 633 -16.63 -3.90 -33.26
C THR A 633 -17.37 -4.33 -31.99
N TYR A 634 -17.52 -5.64 -31.79
CA TYR A 634 -18.23 -6.22 -30.66
C TYR A 634 -17.35 -7.26 -29.95
N ASN A 635 -17.36 -7.23 -28.62
CA ASN A 635 -16.91 -8.36 -27.81
C ASN A 635 -18.09 -8.84 -26.97
N GLU A 636 -18.37 -10.13 -26.99
CA GLU A 636 -19.40 -10.78 -26.17
C GLU A 636 -18.74 -11.73 -25.16
N PHE A 637 -19.29 -11.77 -23.94
CA PHE A 637 -18.75 -12.54 -22.82
C PHE A 637 -19.85 -13.37 -22.16
N LYS A 638 -19.53 -14.60 -21.73
CA LYS A 638 -20.42 -15.44 -20.91
C LYS A 638 -19.74 -15.86 -19.63
N PHE A 639 -20.55 -15.94 -18.57
CA PHE A 639 -20.10 -16.25 -17.22
C PHE A 639 -20.83 -17.47 -16.66
N ASP A 640 -20.18 -18.21 -15.78
CA ASP A 640 -20.81 -19.29 -15.00
C ASP A 640 -21.63 -18.75 -13.81
N ALA A 641 -22.20 -19.64 -13.00
CA ALA A 641 -23.00 -19.28 -11.83
C ALA A 641 -22.19 -18.57 -10.71
N ASN A 642 -20.85 -18.66 -10.75
CA ASN A 642 -19.94 -18.02 -9.80
C ASN A 642 -19.32 -16.73 -10.38
N SER A 643 -19.86 -16.20 -11.48
CA SER A 643 -19.36 -15.00 -12.17
C SER A 643 -17.95 -15.15 -12.76
N ASN A 644 -17.51 -16.37 -13.06
CA ASN A 644 -16.25 -16.55 -13.77
C ASN A 644 -16.46 -16.55 -15.29
N LEU A 645 -15.54 -15.95 -16.05
CA LEU A 645 -15.59 -15.91 -17.52
C LEU A 645 -15.40 -17.33 -18.09
N VAL A 646 -16.33 -17.80 -18.92
CA VAL A 646 -16.28 -19.12 -19.58
C VAL A 646 -16.29 -19.05 -21.10
N GLU A 647 -16.63 -17.90 -21.69
CA GLU A 647 -16.58 -17.69 -23.14
C GLU A 647 -16.36 -16.21 -23.48
N ARG A 648 -15.55 -15.96 -24.52
CA ARG A 648 -15.41 -14.67 -25.21
C ARG A 648 -15.62 -14.89 -26.71
N SER A 649 -16.37 -14.02 -27.39
CA SER A 649 -16.52 -14.01 -28.86
C SER A 649 -16.38 -12.60 -29.43
N ASN A 650 -15.83 -12.46 -30.63
CA ASN A 650 -15.50 -11.16 -31.24
C ASN A 650 -16.17 -11.00 -32.62
N TYR A 651 -16.73 -9.84 -32.93
CA TYR A 651 -17.41 -9.63 -34.20
C TYR A 651 -17.06 -8.30 -34.84
N ASP A 652 -17.08 -8.25 -36.18
CA ASP A 652 -16.98 -7.02 -36.97
C ASP A 652 -18.29 -6.22 -36.98
N LYS A 653 -18.29 -5.06 -37.66
CA LYS A 653 -19.47 -4.18 -37.79
C LYS A 653 -20.69 -4.81 -38.46
N ASN A 654 -20.50 -5.87 -39.24
CA ASN A 654 -21.58 -6.63 -39.88
C ASN A 654 -22.06 -7.81 -39.00
N LYS A 655 -21.62 -7.87 -37.74
CA LYS A 655 -21.80 -9.01 -36.82
C LYS A 655 -21.28 -10.33 -37.38
N GLN A 656 -20.26 -10.28 -38.24
CA GLN A 656 -19.55 -11.47 -38.68
C GLN A 656 -18.41 -11.78 -37.71
N PRO A 657 -18.09 -13.06 -37.47
CA PRO A 657 -16.94 -13.47 -36.68
C PRO A 657 -15.63 -12.77 -37.10
N SER A 658 -14.97 -12.06 -36.17
CA SER A 658 -13.66 -11.43 -36.36
C SER A 658 -12.60 -12.12 -35.51
N ILE A 659 -11.36 -12.20 -35.97
CA ILE A 659 -10.24 -12.74 -35.17
C ILE A 659 -9.71 -11.62 -34.28
N TYR A 660 -9.68 -11.88 -32.98
CA TYR A 660 -8.99 -11.04 -32.00
C TYR A 660 -8.10 -11.94 -31.14
N ASP A 661 -6.81 -11.61 -31.05
CA ASP A 661 -5.83 -12.37 -30.27
C ASP A 661 -5.82 -13.87 -30.67
N GLY A 662 -5.72 -14.11 -31.98
CA GLY A 662 -5.62 -15.44 -32.58
C GLY A 662 -6.94 -16.25 -32.65
N ALA A 663 -8.06 -15.75 -32.11
CA ALA A 663 -9.34 -16.47 -32.13
C ALA A 663 -10.57 -15.57 -32.34
N PHE A 664 -11.59 -16.12 -33.01
CA PHE A 664 -12.92 -15.52 -33.03
C PHE A 664 -13.62 -15.73 -31.69
N ARG A 665 -13.63 -16.99 -31.24
CA ARG A 665 -14.26 -17.40 -29.99
C ARG A 665 -13.24 -18.17 -29.17
N THR A 666 -13.26 -17.93 -27.87
CA THR A 666 -12.47 -18.64 -26.87
C THR A 666 -13.41 -19.16 -25.79
N THR A 667 -13.34 -20.44 -25.45
CA THR A 667 -14.07 -21.03 -24.32
C THR A 667 -13.10 -21.45 -23.22
N MET A 668 -13.41 -21.14 -21.98
CA MET A 668 -12.62 -21.48 -20.80
C MET A 668 -13.35 -22.48 -19.90
N VAL A 669 -12.63 -23.50 -19.44
CA VAL A 669 -13.04 -24.39 -18.34
C VAL A 669 -12.14 -24.10 -17.17
N LEU A 670 -12.71 -23.73 -16.04
CA LEU A 670 -11.98 -23.33 -14.86
C LEU A 670 -11.85 -24.50 -13.88
N ASN A 671 -10.78 -24.52 -13.08
CA ASN A 671 -10.67 -25.44 -11.96
C ASN A 671 -11.49 -24.94 -10.76
N ARG A 672 -11.51 -25.75 -9.69
CA ARG A 672 -12.12 -25.41 -8.40
C ARG A 672 -11.62 -24.11 -7.75
N PHE A 673 -10.54 -23.51 -8.26
CA PHE A 673 -9.95 -22.26 -7.78
C PHE A 673 -10.27 -21.05 -8.67
N GLY A 674 -11.14 -21.21 -9.69
CA GLY A 674 -11.45 -20.13 -10.64
C GLY A 674 -10.30 -19.78 -11.60
N LYS A 675 -9.29 -20.67 -11.73
CA LYS A 675 -8.20 -20.50 -12.72
C LYS A 675 -8.47 -21.34 -13.96
N ASP A 676 -8.07 -20.84 -15.12
CA ASP A 676 -8.19 -21.55 -16.40
C ASP A 676 -7.54 -22.93 -16.33
N SER A 677 -8.26 -23.96 -16.74
CA SER A 677 -7.77 -25.34 -16.83
C SER A 677 -7.74 -25.82 -18.26
N ILE A 678 -8.74 -25.43 -19.06
CA ILE A 678 -8.79 -25.72 -20.49
C ILE A 678 -9.25 -24.45 -21.20
N VAL A 679 -8.45 -23.97 -22.15
CA VAL A 679 -8.80 -22.87 -23.04
C VAL A 679 -8.90 -23.44 -24.45
N THR A 680 -9.98 -23.16 -25.17
CA THR A 680 -10.17 -23.63 -26.55
C THR A 680 -10.46 -22.45 -27.47
N ASN A 681 -9.68 -22.33 -28.54
CA ASN A 681 -9.75 -21.27 -29.52
C ASN A 681 -10.43 -21.75 -30.81
N TYR A 682 -11.32 -20.92 -31.34
CA TYR A 682 -12.11 -21.17 -32.55
C TYR A 682 -11.87 -20.08 -33.60
N ASP A 683 -11.88 -20.47 -34.87
CA ASP A 683 -11.78 -19.61 -36.04
C ASP A 683 -13.12 -18.94 -36.40
N VAL A 684 -13.12 -18.11 -37.45
CA VAL A 684 -14.30 -17.39 -37.95
C VAL A 684 -15.43 -18.28 -38.48
N LYS A 685 -15.16 -19.56 -38.77
CA LYS A 685 -16.18 -20.56 -39.15
C LYS A 685 -16.72 -21.29 -37.92
N ASN A 686 -16.33 -20.84 -36.72
CA ASN A 686 -16.63 -21.44 -35.45
C ASN A 686 -16.09 -22.88 -35.30
N GLN A 687 -15.00 -23.18 -36.02
CA GLN A 687 -14.28 -24.44 -35.93
C GLN A 687 -13.05 -24.21 -35.04
N MET A 688 -12.60 -25.22 -34.29
CA MET A 688 -11.36 -25.08 -33.52
C MET A 688 -10.20 -24.67 -34.45
N VAL A 689 -9.36 -23.72 -34.05
CA VAL A 689 -8.25 -23.22 -34.90
C VAL A 689 -7.31 -24.35 -35.34
N THR A 690 -6.62 -24.20 -36.47
CA THR A 690 -5.66 -25.22 -36.91
C THR A 690 -4.39 -25.19 -36.05
N GLY A 691 -3.82 -26.36 -35.73
CA GLY A 691 -2.62 -26.44 -34.90
C GLY A 691 -2.94 -26.57 -33.41
N ALA A 692 -2.40 -25.70 -32.57
CA ALA A 692 -2.68 -25.64 -31.13
C ALA A 692 -4.01 -24.92 -30.86
N SER A 693 -5.11 -25.67 -30.80
CA SER A 693 -6.46 -25.13 -30.56
C SER A 693 -6.94 -25.24 -29.13
N ILE A 694 -6.36 -26.14 -28.34
CA ILE A 694 -6.72 -26.39 -26.95
C ILE A 694 -5.46 -26.24 -26.10
N THR A 695 -5.47 -25.32 -25.14
CA THR A 695 -4.44 -25.21 -24.11
C THR A 695 -4.96 -25.81 -22.82
N ARG A 696 -4.15 -26.66 -22.17
CA ARG A 696 -4.46 -27.23 -20.86
C ARG A 696 -3.45 -26.78 -19.82
N TYR A 697 -3.95 -26.23 -18.73
CA TYR A 697 -3.14 -25.79 -17.59
C TYR A 697 -3.24 -26.81 -16.45
N TYR A 698 -2.11 -27.08 -15.82
CA TYR A 698 -1.99 -28.02 -14.72
C TYR A 698 -1.40 -27.31 -13.51
N TYR A 699 -2.02 -27.52 -12.36
CA TYR A 699 -1.65 -26.86 -11.11
C TYR A 699 -1.25 -27.89 -10.05
N ASN A 700 -0.34 -27.51 -9.16
CA ASN A 700 -0.09 -28.29 -7.96
C ASN A 700 -1.29 -28.15 -6.99
N PRO A 701 -1.35 -28.95 -5.90
CA PRO A 701 -2.40 -28.83 -4.90
C PRO A 701 -2.53 -27.45 -4.22
N GLN A 702 -1.51 -26.59 -4.34
CA GLN A 702 -1.44 -25.19 -3.88
C GLN A 702 -1.95 -24.19 -4.93
N GLY A 703 -2.47 -24.65 -6.08
CA GLY A 703 -3.00 -23.77 -7.13
C GLY A 703 -1.93 -23.01 -7.91
N LEU A 704 -0.65 -23.37 -7.78
CA LEU A 704 0.45 -22.82 -8.56
C LEU A 704 0.59 -23.58 -9.89
N LEU A 705 0.81 -22.85 -10.99
CA LEU A 705 0.95 -23.45 -12.32
C LEU A 705 2.23 -24.31 -12.36
N THR A 706 2.07 -25.56 -12.80
CA THR A 706 3.13 -26.59 -12.89
C THR A 706 3.46 -26.95 -14.34
N SER A 707 2.47 -26.95 -15.22
CA SER A 707 2.71 -27.09 -16.65
C SER A 707 1.54 -26.59 -17.47
N GLU A 708 1.80 -26.30 -18.72
CA GLU A 708 0.81 -26.06 -19.76
C GLU A 708 1.11 -26.94 -20.97
N SER A 709 0.07 -27.34 -21.72
CA SER A 709 0.25 -28.17 -22.93
C SER A 709 -0.81 -27.90 -23.98
N TYR A 710 -0.43 -28.08 -25.24
CA TYR A 710 -1.20 -27.66 -26.41
C TYR A 710 -1.68 -28.85 -27.24
N TYR A 711 -2.95 -28.84 -27.64
CA TYR A 711 -3.57 -29.93 -28.39
C TYR A 711 -4.32 -29.38 -29.60
N ASN A 712 -4.44 -30.21 -30.63
CA ASN A 712 -5.21 -29.89 -31.82
C ASN A 712 -6.70 -30.21 -31.66
N GLN A 713 -7.44 -29.97 -32.74
CA GLN A 713 -8.88 -30.17 -32.87
C GLN A 713 -9.32 -31.62 -32.62
N LYS A 714 -8.41 -32.59 -32.79
CA LYS A 714 -8.62 -34.02 -32.50
C LYS A 714 -8.17 -34.40 -31.08
N ASN A 715 -7.86 -33.40 -30.25
CA ASN A 715 -7.35 -33.56 -28.89
C ASN A 715 -6.02 -34.36 -28.83
N GLN A 716 -5.19 -34.23 -29.88
CA GLN A 716 -3.85 -34.81 -29.98
C GLN A 716 -2.77 -33.75 -29.72
N PRO A 717 -1.60 -34.11 -29.16
CA PRO A 717 -0.49 -33.18 -28.97
C PRO A 717 -0.17 -32.33 -30.22
N ALA A 718 -0.15 -31.02 -30.04
CA ALA A 718 0.19 -30.03 -31.07
C ALA A 718 1.36 -29.15 -30.60
N LEU A 719 2.04 -28.47 -31.53
CA LEU A 719 3.03 -27.45 -31.20
C LEU A 719 2.35 -26.08 -31.20
N ASN A 720 2.71 -25.23 -30.26
CA ASN A 720 2.40 -23.80 -30.28
C ASN A 720 3.32 -23.04 -31.26
N GLU A 721 3.24 -21.72 -31.25
CA GLU A 721 3.96 -20.82 -32.16
C GLU A 721 5.49 -20.88 -32.00
N ILE A 722 5.98 -21.21 -30.80
CA ILE A 722 7.42 -21.38 -30.53
C ILE A 722 7.90 -22.82 -30.74
N GLY A 723 7.09 -23.70 -31.34
CA GLY A 723 7.46 -25.07 -31.66
C GLY A 723 7.41 -26.05 -30.48
N VAL A 724 6.65 -25.74 -29.43
CA VAL A 724 6.59 -26.51 -28.17
C VAL A 724 5.21 -27.11 -27.95
N HIS A 725 5.12 -28.36 -27.50
CA HIS A 725 3.85 -28.99 -27.09
C HIS A 725 3.53 -28.77 -25.62
N LYS A 726 4.53 -28.83 -24.74
CA LYS A 726 4.33 -28.73 -23.30
C LYS A 726 5.47 -27.97 -22.64
N THR A 727 5.11 -27.05 -21.75
CA THR A 727 6.05 -26.34 -20.87
C THR A 727 5.85 -26.85 -19.46
N ILE A 728 6.93 -27.29 -18.80
CA ILE A 728 6.93 -27.63 -17.36
C ILE A 728 7.66 -26.53 -16.62
N TYR A 729 6.99 -25.91 -15.64
CA TYR A 729 7.60 -24.89 -14.79
C TYR A 729 8.33 -25.54 -13.63
N LEU A 730 9.58 -25.15 -13.45
CA LEU A 730 10.48 -25.65 -12.42
C LEU A 730 10.33 -24.81 -11.15
N ARG A 731 10.21 -25.51 -10.01
CA ARG A 731 10.05 -24.89 -8.70
C ARG A 731 10.95 -25.56 -7.69
N ASP A 732 11.50 -24.76 -6.78
CA ASP A 732 12.38 -25.28 -5.74
C ASP A 732 11.56 -25.96 -4.61
N LYS A 733 12.24 -26.44 -3.57
CA LYS A 733 11.58 -27.08 -2.41
C LYS A 733 10.67 -26.14 -1.61
N TYR A 734 10.67 -24.85 -1.93
CA TYR A 734 9.84 -23.81 -1.34
C TYR A 734 8.79 -23.29 -2.37
N ASP A 735 8.50 -24.07 -3.42
CA ASP A 735 7.62 -23.74 -4.56
C ASP A 735 7.94 -22.42 -5.30
N ARG A 736 9.12 -21.83 -5.07
CA ARG A 736 9.56 -20.64 -5.79
C ARG A 736 9.89 -21.01 -7.22
N TYR A 737 9.37 -20.22 -8.16
CA TYR A 737 9.63 -20.40 -9.58
C TYR A 737 11.12 -20.13 -9.88
N PHE A 738 11.80 -21.10 -10.48
CA PHE A 738 13.20 -20.94 -10.89
C PHE A 738 13.44 -21.31 -12.36
N GLY A 739 12.41 -21.48 -13.18
CA GLY A 739 12.61 -21.71 -14.61
C GLY A 739 11.57 -22.62 -15.26
N TYR A 740 11.88 -23.14 -16.44
CA TYR A 740 10.99 -24.02 -17.19
C TYR A 740 11.73 -24.98 -18.13
N THR A 741 11.04 -26.00 -18.63
CA THR A 741 11.51 -26.92 -19.67
C THR A 741 10.44 -27.16 -20.73
N TYR A 742 10.87 -27.18 -22.00
CA TYR A 742 10.05 -27.44 -23.18
C TYR A 742 10.08 -28.89 -23.64
N PHE A 743 8.92 -29.38 -24.06
CA PHE A 743 8.71 -30.73 -24.54
C PHE A 743 7.92 -30.76 -25.85
N GLY A 744 8.28 -31.71 -26.71
CA GLY A 744 7.62 -32.01 -27.98
C GLY A 744 6.42 -32.94 -27.82
N LYS A 745 5.83 -33.33 -28.96
CA LYS A 745 4.58 -34.10 -29.02
C LYS A 745 4.69 -35.50 -28.42
N ASN A 746 5.90 -36.07 -28.36
CA ASN A 746 6.16 -37.41 -27.85
C ASN A 746 6.72 -37.39 -26.41
N GLY A 747 6.74 -36.23 -25.75
CA GLY A 747 7.30 -36.06 -24.41
C GLY A 747 8.83 -35.97 -24.37
N GLU A 748 9.48 -35.87 -25.53
CA GLU A 748 10.89 -35.58 -25.69
C GLU A 748 11.19 -34.10 -25.40
N ARG A 749 12.38 -33.77 -24.88
CA ARG A 749 12.83 -32.38 -24.80
C ARG A 749 13.04 -31.84 -26.21
N VAL A 750 12.56 -30.63 -26.48
CA VAL A 750 12.73 -29.93 -27.75
C VAL A 750 13.32 -28.54 -27.52
N ASN A 751 14.02 -28.01 -28.51
CA ASN A 751 14.35 -26.60 -28.53
C ASN A 751 13.16 -25.81 -29.09
N SER A 752 12.89 -24.64 -28.52
CA SER A 752 11.98 -23.66 -29.12
C SER A 752 12.57 -23.10 -30.43
N THR A 753 11.79 -22.29 -31.13
CA THR A 753 12.25 -21.47 -32.26
C THR A 753 13.42 -20.55 -31.91
N GLU A 754 13.61 -20.24 -30.62
CA GLU A 754 14.71 -19.43 -30.08
C GLU A 754 15.97 -20.27 -29.74
N GLY A 755 15.97 -21.57 -30.00
CA GLY A 755 17.19 -22.40 -30.00
C GLY A 755 17.55 -23.10 -28.69
N PHE A 756 16.74 -22.99 -27.63
CA PHE A 756 16.98 -23.63 -26.34
C PHE A 756 15.77 -24.43 -25.84
N SER A 757 16.00 -25.36 -24.90
CA SER A 757 15.01 -26.30 -24.38
C SER A 757 14.56 -26.00 -22.95
N SER A 758 15.39 -25.34 -22.16
CA SER A 758 15.04 -24.93 -20.79
C SER A 758 15.81 -23.70 -20.37
N MET A 759 15.18 -22.90 -19.51
CA MET A 759 15.82 -21.82 -18.76
C MET A 759 15.73 -22.16 -17.28
N GLU A 760 16.85 -22.02 -16.55
CA GLU A 760 16.92 -22.24 -15.10
C GLU A 760 17.57 -21.02 -14.44
N MET A 761 17.10 -20.64 -13.24
CA MET A 761 17.50 -19.46 -12.47
C MET A 761 18.06 -19.85 -11.11
N GLU A 762 19.01 -19.06 -10.61
CA GLU A 762 19.41 -19.05 -9.21
C GLU A 762 18.88 -17.77 -8.55
N LEU A 763 18.22 -17.90 -7.40
CA LEU A 763 17.65 -16.77 -6.66
C LEU A 763 18.53 -16.40 -5.46
N THR A 764 18.58 -15.10 -5.14
CA THR A 764 19.14 -14.60 -3.89
C THR A 764 18.26 -15.04 -2.69
N THR A 765 18.76 -14.81 -1.48
CA THR A 765 17.98 -15.03 -0.25
C THR A 765 16.73 -14.15 -0.18
N SER A 766 16.77 -12.95 -0.81
CA SER A 766 15.62 -12.05 -0.93
C SER A 766 14.70 -12.41 -2.10
N GLY A 767 15.01 -13.42 -2.91
CA GLY A 767 14.17 -13.88 -4.02
C GLY A 767 14.46 -13.22 -5.38
N PHE A 768 15.43 -12.31 -5.47
CA PHE A 768 15.84 -11.70 -6.73
C PHE A 768 16.66 -12.67 -7.59
N VAL A 769 16.66 -12.52 -8.92
CA VAL A 769 17.40 -13.40 -9.84
C VAL A 769 18.89 -13.08 -9.77
N ARG A 770 19.66 -13.98 -9.14
CA ARG A 770 21.13 -13.94 -9.11
C ARG A 770 21.72 -14.32 -10.45
N SER A 771 21.19 -15.35 -11.09
CA SER A 771 21.62 -15.74 -12.42
C SER A 771 20.51 -16.50 -13.14
N TYR A 772 20.61 -16.57 -14.47
CA TYR A 772 19.81 -17.49 -15.26
C TYR A 772 20.62 -18.07 -16.41
N SER A 773 20.27 -19.27 -16.87
CA SER A 773 21.02 -20.06 -17.85
C SER A 773 20.12 -20.83 -18.81
N TYR A 774 20.53 -20.93 -20.08
CA TYR A 774 19.82 -21.65 -21.14
C TYR A 774 20.46 -22.99 -21.48
N TYR A 775 19.65 -24.04 -21.62
CA TYR A 775 20.14 -25.38 -21.94
C TYR A 775 19.41 -25.98 -23.14
N ASN A 776 20.13 -26.76 -23.95
CA ASN A 776 19.55 -27.52 -25.04
C ASN A 776 18.88 -28.82 -24.56
N THR A 777 18.33 -29.60 -25.49
CA THR A 777 17.65 -30.87 -25.22
C THR A 777 18.47 -31.91 -24.44
N LYS A 778 19.80 -31.81 -24.44
CA LYS A 778 20.73 -32.68 -23.69
C LYS A 778 21.18 -32.09 -22.36
N LYS A 779 20.52 -31.02 -21.88
CA LYS A 779 20.92 -30.23 -20.70
C LYS A 779 22.35 -29.67 -20.78
N LYS A 780 22.86 -29.42 -21.99
CA LYS A 780 24.15 -28.75 -22.18
C LYS A 780 23.91 -27.25 -22.38
N PRO A 781 24.83 -26.39 -21.90
CA PRO A 781 24.81 -24.96 -22.20
C PRO A 781 24.56 -24.69 -23.68
N THR A 782 23.65 -23.77 -23.97
CA THR A 782 23.34 -23.28 -25.32
C THR A 782 23.08 -21.79 -25.26
N LEU A 783 23.19 -21.10 -26.40
CA LEU A 783 22.81 -19.70 -26.49
C LEU A 783 21.28 -19.57 -26.45
N GLY A 784 20.80 -18.55 -25.75
CA GLY A 784 19.39 -18.13 -25.71
C GLY A 784 19.11 -16.97 -26.68
N PRO A 785 17.94 -16.31 -26.54
CA PRO A 785 17.46 -15.27 -27.47
C PRO A 785 18.41 -14.09 -27.66
N GLU A 786 19.09 -13.66 -26.60
CA GLU A 786 19.99 -12.50 -26.59
C GLU A 786 21.45 -12.86 -26.95
N GLY A 787 21.69 -14.07 -27.45
CA GLY A 787 23.00 -14.48 -27.97
C GLY A 787 24.03 -14.96 -26.93
N PHE A 788 23.66 -15.07 -25.65
CA PHE A 788 24.49 -15.65 -24.59
C PHE A 788 23.85 -16.88 -23.93
N HIS A 789 24.66 -17.66 -23.20
CA HIS A 789 24.19 -18.83 -22.45
C HIS A 789 23.60 -18.46 -21.10
N SER A 790 24.26 -17.59 -20.36
CA SER A 790 23.83 -17.21 -19.01
C SER A 790 24.12 -15.75 -18.71
N LEU A 791 23.37 -15.20 -17.75
CA LEU A 791 23.60 -13.89 -17.16
C LEU A 791 23.75 -14.04 -15.64
N GLU A 792 24.73 -13.36 -15.04
CA GLU A 792 24.96 -13.30 -13.60
C GLU A 792 24.88 -11.86 -13.10
N ASN A 793 24.01 -11.61 -12.11
CA ASN A 793 23.83 -10.35 -11.40
C ASN A 793 24.58 -10.38 -10.06
N HIS A 794 25.29 -9.28 -9.78
CA HIS A 794 25.90 -9.01 -8.48
C HIS A 794 25.16 -7.85 -7.80
N PHE A 795 24.69 -8.06 -6.58
CA PHE A 795 23.84 -7.11 -5.85
C PHE A 795 24.60 -6.43 -4.71
N ASN A 796 24.22 -5.20 -4.37
CA ASN A 796 24.60 -4.55 -3.12
C ASN A 796 23.71 -5.01 -1.94
N ASP A 797 23.95 -4.47 -0.75
CA ASP A 797 23.19 -4.83 0.45
C ASP A 797 21.74 -4.34 0.46
N MET A 798 21.37 -3.37 -0.38
CA MET A 798 19.99 -2.90 -0.60
C MET A 798 19.22 -3.76 -1.61
N ASP A 799 19.87 -4.81 -2.13
CA ASP A 799 19.39 -5.70 -3.18
C ASP A 799 19.24 -5.01 -4.56
N GLU A 800 20.08 -4.01 -4.85
CA GLU A 800 20.20 -3.39 -6.18
C GLU A 800 21.38 -4.00 -6.97
N VAL A 801 21.21 -4.16 -8.28
CA VAL A 801 22.23 -4.74 -9.17
C VAL A 801 23.37 -3.75 -9.40
N GLN A 802 24.58 -4.10 -8.96
CA GLN A 802 25.81 -3.32 -9.19
C GLN A 802 26.58 -3.79 -10.43
N ARG A 803 26.36 -5.03 -10.88
CA ARG A 803 27.04 -5.57 -12.05
C ARG A 803 26.26 -6.71 -12.68
N SER A 804 26.20 -6.77 -14.00
CA SER A 804 25.56 -7.84 -14.76
C SER A 804 26.49 -8.36 -15.85
N LYS A 805 26.76 -9.66 -15.85
CA LYS A 805 27.71 -10.30 -16.77
C LYS A 805 27.05 -11.35 -17.62
N THR A 806 27.38 -11.39 -18.90
CA THR A 806 26.91 -12.40 -19.85
C THR A 806 28.01 -13.38 -20.20
N PHE A 807 27.66 -14.67 -20.26
CA PHE A 807 28.62 -15.75 -20.50
C PHE A 807 28.20 -16.63 -21.68
N GLY A 808 29.18 -17.12 -22.42
CA GLY A 808 29.03 -18.11 -23.48
C GLY A 808 28.89 -19.53 -22.96
N THR A 809 28.71 -20.48 -23.87
CA THR A 809 28.55 -21.90 -23.51
C THR A 809 29.80 -22.54 -22.88
N ASP A 810 30.96 -21.88 -22.99
CA ASP A 810 32.22 -22.27 -22.36
C ASP A 810 32.44 -21.62 -20.98
N GLN A 811 31.43 -20.93 -20.45
CA GLN A 811 31.45 -20.21 -19.16
C GLN A 811 32.47 -19.05 -19.11
N LYS A 812 32.87 -18.54 -20.28
CA LYS A 812 33.65 -17.30 -20.38
C LYS A 812 32.74 -16.14 -20.74
N LEU A 813 33.18 -14.92 -20.41
CA LEU A 813 32.47 -13.71 -20.81
C LEU A 813 32.23 -13.72 -22.32
N LEU A 814 31.03 -13.31 -22.72
CA LEU A 814 30.62 -13.23 -24.10
C LEU A 814 29.82 -11.96 -24.31
N ASN A 815 30.23 -11.18 -25.32
CA ASN A 815 29.48 -10.02 -25.76
C ASN A 815 28.08 -10.45 -26.22
N ASN A 816 27.05 -9.77 -25.72
CA ASN A 816 25.68 -9.91 -26.21
C ASN A 816 25.52 -9.24 -27.58
N GLN A 817 24.29 -9.14 -28.07
CA GLN A 817 23.99 -8.51 -29.37
C GLN A 817 24.37 -7.02 -29.45
N GLU A 818 24.46 -6.34 -28.30
CA GLU A 818 24.92 -4.96 -28.18
C GLU A 818 26.45 -4.83 -28.17
N GLY A 819 27.20 -5.94 -28.16
CA GLY A 819 28.66 -5.89 -28.03
C GLY A 819 29.16 -5.88 -26.58
N VAL A 820 28.27 -5.94 -25.59
CA VAL A 820 28.59 -5.79 -24.16
C VAL A 820 28.62 -7.15 -23.47
N ALA A 821 29.64 -7.41 -22.65
CA ALA A 821 29.71 -8.61 -21.81
C ALA A 821 29.50 -8.35 -20.31
N ASP A 822 29.68 -7.10 -19.88
CA ASP A 822 29.71 -6.74 -18.47
C ASP A 822 29.24 -5.30 -18.25
N TYR A 823 28.05 -5.17 -17.66
CA TYR A 823 27.43 -3.91 -17.26
C TYR A 823 27.83 -3.60 -15.83
N VAL A 824 28.40 -2.42 -15.57
CA VAL A 824 28.75 -1.97 -14.22
C VAL A 824 27.88 -0.77 -13.85
N TYR A 825 27.15 -0.88 -12.76
CA TYR A 825 26.23 0.14 -12.27
C TYR A 825 26.81 0.85 -11.04
N GLN A 826 26.92 2.16 -11.12
CA GLN A 826 27.16 3.00 -9.94
C GLN A 826 25.80 3.44 -9.37
N ILE A 827 25.50 3.05 -8.14
CA ILE A 827 24.19 3.26 -7.51
C ILE A 827 24.33 4.21 -6.32
N ASP A 828 23.39 5.14 -6.16
CA ASP A 828 23.34 6.05 -5.03
C ASP A 828 22.71 5.42 -3.77
N LYS A 829 22.61 6.20 -2.68
CA LYS A 829 22.02 5.75 -1.42
C LYS A 829 20.51 5.50 -1.48
N SER A 830 19.86 5.94 -2.55
CA SER A 830 18.44 5.77 -2.84
C SER A 830 18.18 4.61 -3.80
N GLY A 831 19.19 3.80 -4.13
CA GLY A 831 19.03 2.65 -5.02
C GLY A 831 18.85 3.05 -6.49
N ARG A 832 19.33 4.24 -6.86
CA ARG A 832 19.19 4.82 -8.19
C ARG A 832 20.51 4.74 -8.96
N THR A 833 20.45 4.39 -10.24
CA THR A 833 21.63 4.33 -11.12
C THR A 833 22.12 5.73 -11.46
N LEU A 834 23.37 6.03 -11.11
CA LEU A 834 24.09 7.27 -11.45
C LEU A 834 24.95 7.12 -12.70
N ARG A 835 25.49 5.91 -12.92
CA ARG A 835 26.33 5.61 -14.07
C ARG A 835 26.16 4.17 -14.48
N ILE A 836 26.17 3.94 -15.78
CA ILE A 836 26.30 2.61 -16.39
C ILE A 836 27.58 2.64 -17.22
N SER A 837 28.49 1.71 -16.98
CA SER A 837 29.71 1.51 -17.78
C SER A 837 29.67 0.14 -18.44
N LEU A 838 29.97 0.08 -19.73
CA LEU A 838 29.84 -1.12 -20.56
C LEU A 838 31.22 -1.67 -20.92
N TYR A 839 31.46 -2.95 -20.66
CA TYR A 839 32.73 -3.60 -20.98
C TYR A 839 32.55 -4.82 -21.88
N ASP A 840 33.50 -5.01 -22.80
CA ASP A 840 33.60 -6.20 -23.65
C ASP A 840 34.08 -7.43 -22.85
N ALA A 841 34.09 -8.59 -23.51
CA ALA A 841 34.54 -9.86 -22.93
C ALA A 841 36.03 -9.89 -22.54
N ASN A 842 36.83 -8.93 -23.03
CA ASN A 842 38.24 -8.76 -22.66
C ASN A 842 38.42 -7.80 -21.46
N GLY A 843 37.35 -7.15 -21.01
CA GLY A 843 37.36 -6.16 -19.94
C GLY A 843 37.74 -4.75 -20.40
N ASN A 844 37.71 -4.48 -21.70
CA ASN A 844 37.88 -3.13 -22.24
C ASN A 844 36.53 -2.41 -22.24
N LEU A 845 36.55 -1.09 -22.04
CA LEU A 845 35.36 -0.26 -22.25
C LEU A 845 34.90 -0.40 -23.70
N THR A 846 33.59 -0.57 -23.92
CA THR A 846 33.04 -0.85 -25.26
C THR A 846 31.70 -0.15 -25.47
N GLU A 847 31.41 0.20 -26.71
CA GLU A 847 30.14 0.83 -27.10
C GLU A 847 29.03 -0.20 -27.35
N ASP A 848 27.80 0.20 -27.06
CA ASP A 848 26.57 -0.51 -27.44
C ASP A 848 26.15 -0.22 -28.90
N SER A 849 24.98 -0.68 -29.33
CA SER A 849 24.48 -0.39 -30.69
C SER A 849 24.21 1.10 -30.98
N SER A 850 24.15 1.94 -29.95
CA SER A 850 24.00 3.39 -30.06
C SER A 850 25.34 4.13 -30.08
N GLY A 851 26.47 3.41 -30.04
CA GLY A 851 27.81 4.02 -29.99
C GLY A 851 28.18 4.54 -28.61
N ILE A 852 27.50 4.08 -27.55
CA ILE A 852 27.69 4.63 -26.19
C ILE A 852 28.33 3.55 -25.32
N ALA A 853 29.41 3.91 -24.63
CA ALA A 853 30.09 3.05 -23.67
C ALA A 853 29.76 3.40 -22.21
N GLU A 854 29.38 4.65 -21.93
CA GLU A 854 28.97 5.08 -20.59
C GLU A 854 27.79 6.03 -20.59
N TYR A 855 26.83 5.77 -19.71
CA TYR A 855 25.67 6.64 -19.44
C TYR A 855 25.85 7.26 -18.07
N PHE A 856 25.66 8.58 -17.97
CA PHE A 856 25.67 9.32 -16.72
C PHE A 856 24.29 9.91 -16.46
N TYR A 857 23.77 9.67 -15.27
CA TYR A 857 22.48 10.20 -14.86
C TYR A 857 22.66 11.17 -13.70
N THR A 858 22.09 12.37 -13.86
CA THR A 858 22.00 13.35 -12.78
C THR A 858 20.66 13.18 -12.07
N PRO A 859 20.67 12.63 -10.84
CA PRO A 859 19.46 12.54 -10.05
C PRO A 859 19.08 13.89 -9.43
N THR A 860 17.77 14.12 -9.30
CA THR A 860 17.24 15.20 -8.45
C THR A 860 16.50 14.63 -7.24
N GLN A 861 16.21 15.44 -6.23
CA GLN A 861 15.34 15.01 -5.12
C GLN A 861 13.87 14.93 -5.49
N ASN A 862 13.48 15.61 -6.56
CA ASN A 862 12.24 15.32 -7.26
C ASN A 862 12.23 13.90 -7.84
N GLY A 863 13.36 13.19 -7.88
CA GLY A 863 13.39 11.81 -8.36
C GLY A 863 13.32 11.65 -9.86
N LEU A 864 13.31 12.76 -10.58
CA LEU A 864 13.62 12.81 -11.99
C LEU A 864 15.10 12.50 -12.18
N PHE A 865 15.35 11.79 -13.27
CA PHE A 865 16.67 11.47 -13.79
C PHE A 865 16.83 12.16 -15.12
N TYR A 866 17.94 12.86 -15.25
CA TYR A 866 18.35 13.41 -16.52
C TYR A 866 19.56 12.61 -16.95
N LEU A 867 19.50 12.03 -18.14
CA LEU A 867 20.68 11.57 -18.82
C LEU A 867 21.55 12.82 -19.05
N ASP A 868 22.60 12.93 -18.24
CA ASP A 868 23.47 14.10 -18.15
C ASP A 868 24.49 14.09 -19.29
N LYS A 869 25.03 12.90 -19.55
CA LYS A 869 26.12 12.70 -20.49
C LYS A 869 26.16 11.26 -20.98
N GLN A 870 26.52 11.11 -22.26
CA GLN A 870 26.81 9.83 -22.90
C GLN A 870 28.24 9.90 -23.44
N LEU A 871 29.05 8.88 -23.19
CA LEU A 871 30.43 8.80 -23.65
C LEU A 871 30.64 7.57 -24.53
N ASP A 872 31.42 7.73 -25.60
CA ASP A 872 31.95 6.63 -26.38
C ASP A 872 33.12 5.94 -25.64
N ALA A 873 33.73 4.91 -26.27
CA ALA A 873 34.82 4.17 -25.64
C ALA A 873 36.12 5.00 -25.49
N GLU A 874 36.29 6.05 -26.28
CA GLU A 874 37.40 7.00 -26.21
C GLU A 874 37.20 8.09 -25.14
N GLY A 875 35.99 8.22 -24.61
CA GLY A 875 35.62 9.21 -23.60
C GLY A 875 35.19 10.56 -24.19
N GLU A 876 34.87 10.60 -25.48
CA GLU A 876 34.26 11.73 -26.15
C GLU A 876 32.73 11.68 -26.02
N GLU A 877 32.11 12.86 -25.94
CA GLU A 877 30.67 12.96 -25.75
C GLU A 877 29.92 12.65 -27.05
N VAL A 878 29.07 11.63 -26.99
CA VAL A 878 28.21 11.24 -28.10
C VAL A 878 27.03 12.21 -28.11
N ALA A 879 27.09 13.21 -29.00
CA ALA A 879 26.02 14.19 -29.12
C ALA A 879 24.75 13.53 -29.66
N GLU A 880 23.67 13.52 -28.88
CA GLU A 880 22.33 13.48 -29.47
C GLU A 880 22.01 14.85 -30.07
N GLU A 881 21.46 14.88 -31.28
CA GLU A 881 20.51 15.93 -31.66
C GLU A 881 19.37 15.87 -30.63
N ILE A 882 19.51 16.56 -29.50
CA ILE A 882 18.46 16.69 -28.50
C ILE A 882 17.30 17.41 -29.19
N GLY A 883 16.32 16.64 -29.64
CA GLY A 883 15.02 17.15 -30.04
C GLY A 883 14.40 17.83 -28.82
N THR A 884 14.56 19.14 -28.75
CA THR A 884 13.88 20.01 -27.79
C THR A 884 12.37 19.93 -28.03
N ASN A 885 11.68 19.04 -27.32
CA ASN A 885 10.29 19.27 -26.95
C ASN A 885 10.28 19.61 -25.47
N HIS A 886 10.47 20.91 -25.22
CA HIS A 886 10.23 21.57 -23.94
C HIS A 886 8.75 21.63 -23.61
#